data_AF-A0A8J6GP52-F1
#
_entry.id   AF-A0A8J6GP52-F1
#
_cell.length_a   1.000
_cell.length_b   1.000
_cell.length_c   1.000
_cell.angle_alpha   90.00
_cell.angle_beta   90.00
_cell.angle_gamma   90.00
#
_symmetry.space_group_name_H-M   'P 1'
#
loop_
_entity.id
_entity.type
_entity.pdbx_description
1 polymer ?
#
loop_
_entity_poly.entity_id
_entity_poly.type
_entity_poly.pdbx_seq_one_letter_code
_entity_poly.pdbx_strand_id
1 'polypeptide(L)'
;MLAAVDRPRMSKEPTSFPYVFKAVRPGPEERPLRLGGALWRAQSVAAGLCARVQLRRLLCLGLIACGNDVGSLLMRGLSTAASMAPVEHVVADAGAFLRDAPLQDIGKNIYTIREVVREIRDKATRRRLAVLPYELRFKEPFPEYVRLVTEFSKKTGDYPSLSAVDIQVLALTYQLEAEFVGVSHLKQEPEKVTVSSSIQHPETPLHVSGFHLPSKPKPSHETVDCGHPADGPEDLEFSSFLFWRNPLPNIDHELQELLSDRREEEEEEDEDEENEFEDSDDDGGGWITPSNIKQIQQELEQCDIPKDVRVGCVTTDFAMQNVLLQMGLHVLAVNGMLIREARSYILRCHGCFKTTSDMNRVFCGHCGNRTLKKVAVTVNDDGTLHMHFSRNPKVLNPRGLRYSLPAPKGGKYAVNPHLTEDQRFPQLRLSHKARQKTNVFAPDYIAGVSPFAENDISSRSATLQNSAESSWQPAAQPVSIWYYNSPSASGTMAVRRALVILAHEEKTSFNYAMKEAAVDVLKKKGWEVAESDLYAMNFNPVASRKDVTGKLKDPQNFQYAFETALAHKEGRLSPDIVAEQKKLEAADLLIFQFPLYWFGVPAIMKGWFERVFVREFAYTYATMYDHGPFRNKKALLSFTTGSNDSMYSVTGVHGDINITLWPLQSGILHFCGFQVLEPQVVYSISHTPPDTRKQILEGWKKRLETIWDEKPLYFTPSSMFDLNFQAGFVLKKEVQEEQKKNKIGLSVGHHLGKSIPADDQTKARK
;
A
#
# COMPACT_ATOMS: atom_id res chain seq x y z
N MET A 1 -19.00 -65.20 -18.31
CA MET A 1 -18.53 -66.17 -19.31
C MET A 1 -17.15 -65.75 -19.77
N LEU A 2 -16.13 -66.58 -19.47
CA LEU A 2 -14.78 -66.72 -20.07
C LEU A 2 -13.88 -65.47 -20.08
N ALA A 3 -12.59 -65.45 -19.70
CA ALA A 3 -11.62 -66.37 -19.09
C ALA A 3 -10.43 -65.48 -18.64
N ALA A 4 -9.99 -65.51 -17.38
CA ALA A 4 -8.71 -66.08 -16.91
C ALA A 4 -7.51 -66.01 -17.89
N VAL A 5 -6.39 -65.40 -17.48
CA VAL A 5 -5.11 -66.08 -17.11
C VAL A 5 -3.97 -65.05 -16.89
N ASP A 6 -3.11 -65.46 -15.96
CA ASP A 6 -1.94 -64.91 -15.27
C ASP A 6 -0.83 -64.09 -15.97
N ARG A 7 -0.12 -63.37 -15.07
CA ARG A 7 1.21 -62.72 -15.12
C ARG A 7 2.38 -63.73 -15.41
N PRO A 8 3.68 -63.39 -15.23
CA PRO A 8 4.51 -62.19 -15.51
C PRO A 8 5.79 -62.55 -16.34
N ARG A 9 6.56 -61.56 -16.84
CA ARG A 9 8.04 -61.73 -16.93
C ARG A 9 8.86 -60.43 -17.09
N MET A 10 9.92 -60.43 -16.29
CA MET A 10 11.05 -59.53 -16.09
C MET A 10 11.84 -59.04 -17.32
N SER A 11 12.35 -57.81 -17.16
CA SER A 11 13.68 -57.26 -17.49
C SER A 11 14.36 -57.62 -18.82
N LYS A 12 14.57 -56.59 -19.65
CA LYS A 12 15.85 -56.36 -20.37
C LYS A 12 16.15 -54.86 -20.43
N GLU A 13 17.40 -54.55 -20.13
CA GLU A 13 18.08 -53.25 -20.27
C GLU A 13 17.90 -52.65 -21.67
N PRO A 14 18.22 -51.35 -21.83
CA PRO A 14 19.15 -51.04 -22.89
C PRO A 14 20.42 -50.38 -22.34
N THR A 15 21.51 -51.04 -22.71
CA THR A 15 22.90 -50.67 -22.59
C THR A 15 23.25 -49.36 -23.30
N SER A 16 24.37 -48.85 -22.81
CA SER A 16 25.14 -47.64 -23.10
C SER A 16 25.74 -47.51 -24.51
N PHE A 17 26.34 -46.33 -24.72
CA PHE A 17 27.33 -45.88 -25.72
C PHE A 17 26.80 -45.04 -26.92
N PRO A 18 27.57 -44.06 -27.44
CA PRO A 18 28.63 -43.26 -26.78
C PRO A 18 28.60 -41.75 -27.06
N TYR A 19 29.24 -41.03 -26.14
CA TYR A 19 29.94 -39.76 -26.37
C TYR A 19 30.86 -39.84 -27.60
N VAL A 20 30.70 -38.91 -28.54
CA VAL A 20 31.75 -38.57 -29.51
C VAL A 20 32.25 -37.17 -29.19
N PHE A 21 33.37 -37.14 -28.46
CA PHE A 21 34.31 -36.02 -28.47
C PHE A 21 34.87 -35.89 -29.89
N LYS A 22 34.74 -34.70 -30.51
CA LYS A 22 35.68 -34.27 -31.56
C LYS A 22 36.58 -33.20 -30.99
N ALA A 23 37.77 -33.66 -30.61
CA ALA A 23 38.93 -32.83 -30.34
C ALA A 23 39.35 -32.11 -31.62
N VAL A 24 39.64 -30.81 -31.51
CA VAL A 24 40.56 -30.13 -32.42
C VAL A 24 41.84 -29.91 -31.62
N ARG A 25 42.89 -30.62 -32.03
CA ARG A 25 44.24 -30.55 -31.45
C ARG A 25 45.13 -29.55 -32.24
N PRO A 26 46.30 -29.17 -31.68
CA PRO A 26 47.01 -27.92 -31.94
C PRO A 26 48.24 -28.05 -32.86
N GLY A 27 48.80 -26.89 -33.24
CA GLY A 27 50.18 -26.68 -33.75
C GLY A 27 50.26 -26.25 -35.23
N PRO A 28 51.36 -25.64 -35.73
CA PRO A 28 52.68 -25.43 -35.10
C PRO A 28 53.23 -23.96 -35.26
N GLU A 29 54.10 -23.44 -34.39
CA GLU A 29 55.59 -23.31 -34.48
C GLU A 29 56.14 -21.93 -34.89
N GLU A 30 57.15 -21.51 -34.11
CA GLU A 30 58.38 -20.77 -34.47
C GLU A 30 58.43 -19.22 -34.63
N ARG A 31 59.28 -18.58 -33.78
CA ARG A 31 60.08 -17.36 -34.03
C ARG A 31 61.24 -17.70 -35.01
N PRO A 32 62.06 -16.79 -35.62
CA PRO A 32 62.35 -15.37 -35.32
C PRO A 32 62.70 -14.41 -36.51
N LEU A 33 62.85 -13.11 -36.19
CA LEU A 33 63.85 -12.09 -36.65
C LEU A 33 64.13 -11.70 -38.14
N ARG A 34 64.10 -10.35 -38.34
CA ARG A 34 64.96 -9.44 -39.16
C ARG A 34 64.68 -9.17 -40.65
N LEU A 35 64.43 -7.88 -40.94
CA LEU A 35 65.23 -6.93 -41.77
C LEU A 35 64.40 -5.62 -41.83
N GLY A 36 64.88 -4.40 -41.61
CA GLY A 36 66.19 -3.82 -41.84
C GLY A 36 66.05 -2.70 -42.87
N GLY A 37 66.28 -1.44 -42.47
CA GLY A 37 66.24 -0.25 -43.34
C GLY A 37 66.03 1.02 -42.52
N ALA A 38 67.02 1.44 -41.72
CA ALA A 38 68.00 2.48 -42.09
C ALA A 38 67.41 3.89 -41.94
N LEU A 39 67.76 4.63 -40.88
CA LEU A 39 68.91 5.56 -40.79
C LEU A 39 68.35 6.99 -40.67
N TRP A 40 68.52 7.66 -39.52
CA TRP A 40 69.36 8.85 -39.36
C TRP A 40 69.27 9.42 -37.91
N ARG A 41 70.38 9.21 -37.18
CA ARG A 41 71.06 10.06 -36.15
C ARG A 41 70.29 10.39 -34.85
N ALA A 42 70.67 9.89 -33.65
CA ALA A 42 71.94 9.98 -32.89
C ALA A 42 72.24 11.42 -32.39
N GLN A 43 72.70 11.73 -31.17
CA GLN A 43 72.86 11.07 -29.85
C GLN A 43 73.50 12.13 -28.91
N SER A 44 73.51 11.88 -27.59
CA SER A 44 74.29 12.53 -26.51
C SER A 44 73.57 13.69 -25.79
N VAL A 45 73.51 13.78 -24.46
CA VAL A 45 74.53 13.49 -23.42
C VAL A 45 73.83 13.06 -22.10
N ALA A 46 74.44 12.13 -21.37
CA ALA A 46 74.10 11.77 -19.99
C ALA A 46 74.94 12.58 -18.97
N ALA A 47 74.41 12.69 -17.75
CA ALA A 47 74.99 13.23 -16.51
C ALA A 47 74.85 14.76 -16.28
N GLY A 48 74.01 15.12 -15.32
CA GLY A 48 73.93 16.47 -14.76
C GLY A 48 72.71 16.72 -13.88
N LEU A 49 72.90 16.60 -12.57
CA LEU A 49 72.04 17.08 -11.47
C LEU A 49 70.80 16.25 -11.06
N CYS A 50 71.10 15.36 -10.13
CA CYS A 50 70.28 15.02 -8.97
C CYS A 50 70.06 16.25 -8.06
N ALA A 51 68.92 16.28 -7.33
CA ALA A 51 68.58 17.06 -6.12
C ALA A 51 67.46 18.13 -6.24
N ARG A 52 66.21 17.78 -5.91
CA ARG A 52 65.39 18.37 -4.82
C ARG A 52 63.90 17.95 -4.86
N VAL A 53 63.53 17.18 -3.83
CA VAL A 53 62.26 17.20 -3.05
C VAL A 53 61.04 16.50 -3.68
N GLN A 54 60.88 15.17 -3.57
CA GLN A 54 60.30 14.42 -2.43
C GLN A 54 60.91 14.72 -1.03
N LEU A 55 60.05 14.78 0.00
CA LEU A 55 60.28 15.05 1.44
C LEU A 55 60.33 16.51 1.93
N ARG A 56 59.14 17.06 2.18
CA ARG A 56 58.69 17.72 3.44
C ARG A 56 57.19 17.36 3.51
N ARG A 57 56.66 16.60 4.46
CA ARG A 57 57.00 16.41 5.88
C ARG A 57 56.86 14.93 6.26
N LEU A 58 57.98 14.25 6.50
CA LEU A 58 58.15 13.21 7.52
C LEU A 58 59.62 12.78 7.49
N LEU A 59 60.43 13.46 8.29
CA LEU A 59 61.70 13.09 8.92
C LEU A 59 61.82 14.19 10.01
N CYS A 60 62.13 13.96 11.26
CA CYS A 60 62.62 12.77 11.94
C CYS A 60 62.67 13.12 13.43
N LEU A 61 62.57 12.10 14.28
CA LEU A 61 63.33 11.92 15.54
C LEU A 61 63.15 13.06 16.59
N GLY A 62 62.51 12.82 17.73
CA GLY A 62 62.81 11.73 18.63
C GLY A 62 63.38 12.33 19.92
N LEU A 63 62.56 12.26 20.98
CA LEU A 63 62.92 12.32 22.41
C LEU A 63 63.65 13.58 22.92
N ILE A 64 62.94 14.37 23.74
CA ILE A 64 63.27 14.63 25.15
C ILE A 64 61.99 15.13 25.85
N ALA A 65 61.81 14.65 27.08
CA ALA A 65 60.67 14.79 27.98
C ALA A 65 60.31 16.24 28.37
N CYS A 66 59.03 16.48 28.64
CA CYS A 66 58.47 16.94 29.94
C CYS A 66 57.09 17.61 29.75
N GLY A 67 56.09 17.14 30.50
CA GLY A 67 55.20 18.01 31.26
C GLY A 67 53.99 18.65 30.57
N ASN A 68 52.82 18.15 31.00
CA ASN A 68 51.58 18.88 31.29
C ASN A 68 50.56 19.15 30.17
N ASP A 69 49.38 18.55 30.42
CA ASP A 69 48.04 19.11 30.35
C ASP A 69 47.65 19.93 29.12
N VAL A 70 46.82 19.30 28.28
CA VAL A 70 45.51 19.84 27.89
C VAL A 70 44.65 18.69 27.36
N GLY A 71 44.11 17.90 28.29
CA GLY A 71 42.86 17.19 28.06
C GLY A 71 41.69 18.17 28.18
N SER A 72 40.52 17.79 27.63
CA SER A 72 39.26 18.56 27.60
C SER A 72 39.12 19.58 26.46
N LEU A 73 38.81 19.11 25.25
CA LEU A 73 37.77 19.70 24.37
C LEU A 73 37.59 18.90 23.06
N LEU A 74 37.09 17.66 23.09
CA LEU A 74 36.57 16.97 21.88
C LEU A 74 35.82 15.66 22.18
N MET A 75 35.09 15.60 23.31
CA MET A 75 34.25 14.45 23.68
C MET A 75 32.97 14.94 24.37
N ARG A 76 32.06 15.56 23.60
CA ARG A 76 30.65 15.73 23.99
C ARG A 76 29.79 15.60 22.74
N GLY A 77 29.18 14.42 22.55
CA GLY A 77 28.36 14.11 21.39
C GLY A 77 28.10 12.61 21.12
N LEU A 78 28.59 11.70 21.97
CA LEU A 78 28.32 10.26 21.90
C LEU A 78 28.05 9.73 23.31
N SER A 79 26.78 9.71 23.69
CA SER A 79 26.22 8.99 24.85
C SER A 79 24.82 8.61 24.40
N THR A 80 24.47 7.35 24.12
CA THR A 80 24.55 6.17 25.00
C THR A 80 24.71 4.89 24.17
N ALA A 81 25.81 4.14 24.37
CA ALA A 81 25.90 2.74 23.98
C ALA A 81 26.38 1.97 25.22
N ALA A 82 25.45 1.26 25.87
CA ALA A 82 25.79 0.38 26.98
C ALA A 82 26.78 -0.69 26.48
N SER A 83 27.96 -0.80 27.09
CA SER A 83 28.96 -1.79 26.69
C SER A 83 28.48 -3.20 27.06
N MET A 84 28.07 -3.97 26.06
CA MET A 84 27.64 -5.35 26.19
C MET A 84 28.84 -6.28 26.40
N ALA A 85 28.69 -7.31 27.24
CA ALA A 85 29.68 -8.38 27.35
C ALA A 85 29.56 -9.31 26.12
N PRO A 86 30.66 -9.60 25.39
CA PRO A 86 30.60 -10.41 24.18
C PRO A 86 30.38 -11.89 24.50
N VAL A 87 29.48 -12.53 23.74
CA VAL A 87 29.20 -13.97 23.80
C VAL A 87 30.43 -14.76 23.34
N GLU A 88 30.71 -15.93 23.93
CA GLU A 88 31.94 -16.67 23.64
C GLU A 88 31.94 -17.31 22.25
N HIS A 89 30.81 -17.91 21.85
CA HIS A 89 30.65 -18.63 20.59
C HIS A 89 29.35 -18.21 19.90
N VAL A 90 29.45 -17.63 18.70
CA VAL A 90 28.30 -17.19 17.92
C VAL A 90 28.23 -17.96 16.63
N VAL A 91 27.06 -18.51 16.29
CA VAL A 91 26.80 -19.09 14.98
C VAL A 91 26.02 -18.11 14.13
N ALA A 92 26.58 -17.75 12.98
CA ALA A 92 25.99 -16.80 12.05
C ALA A 92 25.27 -17.51 10.90
N ASP A 93 23.99 -17.21 10.75
CA ASP A 93 23.16 -17.57 9.59
C ASP A 93 23.29 -16.53 8.46
N ALA A 94 22.74 -16.82 7.28
CA ALA A 94 22.66 -15.89 6.14
C ALA A 94 22.03 -14.55 6.53
N GLY A 95 21.01 -14.57 7.40
CA GLY A 95 20.36 -13.36 7.92
C GLY A 95 21.32 -12.38 8.59
N ALA A 96 22.30 -12.89 9.34
CA ALA A 96 23.32 -12.09 10.02
C ALA A 96 24.17 -11.28 9.02
N PHE A 97 24.58 -11.91 7.92
CA PHE A 97 25.38 -11.26 6.88
C PHE A 97 24.56 -10.31 6.00
N LEU A 98 23.31 -10.67 5.69
CA LEU A 98 22.41 -9.86 4.86
C LEU A 98 22.02 -8.55 5.56
N ARG A 99 21.88 -8.56 6.89
CA ARG A 99 21.56 -7.38 7.70
C ARG A 99 22.78 -6.58 8.18
N ASP A 100 23.99 -7.01 7.83
CA ASP A 100 25.24 -6.38 8.24
C ASP A 100 25.40 -6.31 9.77
N ALA A 101 25.11 -7.43 10.45
CA ALA A 101 25.26 -7.52 11.90
C ALA A 101 26.73 -7.31 12.33
N PRO A 102 27.00 -6.51 13.38
CA PRO A 102 28.34 -6.27 13.90
C PRO A 102 28.84 -7.48 14.71
N LEU A 103 29.03 -8.63 14.05
CA LEU A 103 29.34 -9.92 14.71
C LEU A 103 30.61 -9.87 15.58
N GLN A 104 31.58 -9.01 15.24
CA GLN A 104 32.80 -8.81 16.04
C GLN A 104 32.54 -8.24 17.44
N ASP A 105 31.47 -7.45 17.59
CA ASP A 105 31.11 -6.84 18.86
C ASP A 105 30.20 -7.79 19.67
N ILE A 106 29.49 -8.68 18.97
CA ILE A 106 28.54 -9.64 19.55
C ILE A 106 29.26 -10.84 20.16
N GLY A 107 30.30 -11.37 19.50
CA GLY A 107 30.98 -12.56 20.01
C GLY A 107 32.44 -12.73 19.64
N LYS A 108 33.16 -13.45 20.51
CA LYS A 108 34.61 -13.68 20.39
C LYS A 108 34.96 -14.67 19.29
N ASN A 109 34.20 -15.75 19.16
CA ASN A 109 34.42 -16.79 18.16
C ASN A 109 33.19 -16.91 17.25
N ILE A 110 33.35 -16.57 15.98
CA ILE A 110 32.25 -16.55 15.02
C ILE A 110 32.36 -17.80 14.13
N TYR A 111 31.32 -18.63 14.17
CA TYR A 111 31.19 -19.85 13.40
C TYR A 111 30.11 -19.72 12.33
N THR A 112 30.33 -20.38 11.20
CA THR A 112 29.29 -20.59 10.18
C THR A 112 29.61 -21.83 9.35
N ILE A 113 28.74 -22.15 8.40
CA ILE A 113 28.92 -23.26 7.46
C ILE A 113 29.25 -22.70 6.08
N ARG A 114 30.04 -23.45 5.31
CA ARG A 114 30.44 -23.02 3.96
C ARG A 114 29.25 -22.85 3.01
N GLU A 115 28.20 -23.64 3.20
CA GLU A 115 26.99 -23.58 2.37
C GLU A 115 26.24 -22.26 2.55
N VAL A 116 26.12 -21.75 3.78
CA VAL A 116 25.51 -20.44 4.09
C VAL A 116 26.16 -19.32 3.25
N VAL A 117 27.49 -19.24 3.26
CA VAL A 117 28.23 -18.22 2.50
C VAL A 117 28.10 -18.41 0.98
N ARG A 118 28.04 -19.66 0.50
CA ARG A 118 27.87 -19.97 -0.93
C ARG A 118 26.46 -19.63 -1.43
N GLU A 119 25.46 -19.75 -0.57
CA GLU A 119 24.06 -19.48 -0.90
C GLU A 119 23.79 -17.98 -1.10
N ILE A 120 24.47 -17.10 -0.36
CA ILE A 120 24.29 -15.65 -0.48
C ILE A 120 24.51 -15.19 -1.92
N ARG A 121 23.46 -14.64 -2.55
CA ARG A 121 23.50 -14.13 -3.93
C ARG A 121 23.70 -12.62 -4.04
N ASP A 122 23.46 -11.89 -2.95
CA ASP A 122 23.56 -10.43 -2.95
C ASP A 122 25.00 -9.95 -3.19
N LYS A 123 25.15 -9.00 -4.12
CA LYS A 123 26.46 -8.53 -4.58
C LYS A 123 27.16 -7.65 -3.55
N ALA A 124 26.42 -6.86 -2.78
CA ALA A 124 27.00 -6.00 -1.75
C ALA A 124 27.52 -6.83 -0.59
N THR A 125 26.70 -7.78 -0.10
CA THR A 125 27.09 -8.71 0.97
C THR A 125 28.28 -9.57 0.57
N ARG A 126 28.34 -10.11 -0.67
CA ARG A 126 29.51 -10.86 -1.16
C ARG A 126 30.81 -10.06 -1.14
N ARG A 127 30.74 -8.76 -1.44
CA ARG A 127 31.92 -7.88 -1.38
C ARG A 127 32.37 -7.68 0.06
N ARG A 128 31.44 -7.48 1.00
CA ARG A 128 31.75 -7.35 2.44
C ARG A 128 32.36 -8.62 3.01
N LEU A 129 31.81 -9.79 2.66
CA LEU A 129 32.34 -11.10 3.07
C LEU A 129 33.79 -11.34 2.62
N ALA A 130 34.24 -10.68 1.55
CA ALA A 130 35.63 -10.77 1.09
C ALA A 130 36.61 -9.91 1.92
N VAL A 131 36.11 -8.96 2.73
CA VAL A 131 36.91 -7.98 3.48
C VAL A 131 36.48 -7.89 4.96
N LEU A 132 36.11 -9.03 5.56
CA LEU A 132 35.67 -9.05 6.96
C LEU A 132 36.82 -8.66 7.92
N PRO A 133 36.56 -7.82 8.93
CA PRO A 133 37.57 -7.41 9.91
C PRO A 133 37.81 -8.46 11.01
N TYR A 134 37.14 -9.62 10.92
CA TYR A 134 37.20 -10.71 11.89
C TYR A 134 37.37 -12.06 11.19
N GLU A 135 37.88 -13.04 11.95
CA GLU A 135 38.05 -14.40 11.46
C GLU A 135 36.72 -15.16 11.50
N LEU A 136 36.28 -15.65 10.33
CA LEU A 136 35.10 -16.48 10.20
C LEU A 136 35.49 -17.97 10.20
N ARG A 137 35.09 -18.71 11.24
CA ARG A 137 35.43 -20.14 11.38
C ARG A 137 34.39 -21.02 10.71
N PHE A 138 34.82 -21.82 9.76
CA PHE A 138 33.96 -22.78 9.09
C PHE A 138 33.99 -24.13 9.81
N LYS A 139 32.85 -24.58 10.33
CA LYS A 139 32.70 -25.88 11.00
C LYS A 139 31.47 -26.60 10.45
N GLU A 140 31.66 -27.84 9.99
CA GLU A 140 30.56 -28.69 9.57
C GLU A 140 30.05 -29.50 10.78
N PRO A 141 28.72 -29.58 11.00
CA PRO A 141 28.17 -30.31 12.13
C PRO A 141 28.28 -31.82 11.93
N PHE A 142 28.39 -32.57 13.03
CA PHE A 142 28.35 -34.03 12.95
C PHE A 142 26.96 -34.53 12.51
N PRO A 143 26.89 -35.63 11.72
CA PRO A 143 25.62 -36.17 11.22
C PRO A 143 24.62 -36.57 12.32
N GLU A 144 25.09 -36.85 13.54
CA GLU A 144 24.26 -37.21 14.69
C GLU A 144 23.37 -36.02 15.12
N TYR A 145 23.95 -34.83 15.23
CA TYR A 145 23.21 -33.61 15.58
C TYR A 145 22.24 -33.18 14.47
N VAL A 146 22.63 -33.37 13.21
CA VAL A 146 21.74 -33.12 12.05
C VAL A 146 20.48 -33.99 12.14
N ARG A 147 20.62 -35.28 12.50
CA ARG A 147 19.48 -36.17 12.70
C ARG A 147 18.60 -35.73 13.87
N LEU A 148 19.21 -35.40 15.01
CA LEU A 148 18.49 -34.95 16.21
C LEU A 148 17.65 -33.70 15.93
N VAL A 149 18.25 -32.68 15.32
CA VAL A 149 17.55 -31.44 14.95
C VAL A 149 16.46 -31.71 13.91
N THR A 150 16.72 -32.59 12.94
CA THR A 150 15.73 -32.98 11.92
C THR A 150 14.50 -33.63 12.56
N GLU A 151 14.70 -34.54 13.50
CA GLU A 151 13.61 -35.20 14.22
C GLU A 151 12.85 -34.21 15.10
N PHE A 152 13.55 -33.33 15.82
CA PHE A 152 12.92 -32.29 16.62
C PHE A 152 12.09 -31.32 15.76
N SER A 153 12.64 -30.83 14.65
CA SER A 153 11.96 -29.91 13.71
C SER A 153 10.71 -30.53 13.07
N LYS A 154 10.66 -31.87 12.92
CA LYS A 154 9.45 -32.56 12.47
C LYS A 154 8.37 -32.59 13.54
N LYS A 155 8.75 -32.66 14.82
CA LYS A 155 7.81 -32.58 15.95
C LYS A 155 7.26 -31.16 16.13
N THR A 156 8.07 -30.12 15.94
CA THR A 156 7.60 -28.72 15.97
C THR A 156 6.69 -28.37 14.78
N GLY A 157 6.93 -29.03 13.64
CA GLY A 157 6.19 -28.81 12.40
C GLY A 157 6.84 -27.83 11.42
N ASP A 158 8.05 -27.34 11.72
CA ASP A 158 8.80 -26.40 10.88
C ASP A 158 9.73 -27.07 9.87
N TYR A 159 9.95 -28.38 9.96
CA TYR A 159 10.79 -29.12 9.00
C TYR A 159 10.47 -28.83 7.50
N PRO A 160 9.20 -28.70 7.05
CA PRO A 160 8.89 -28.41 5.65
C PRO A 160 9.24 -26.98 5.20
N SER A 161 9.40 -26.04 6.13
CA SER A 161 9.81 -24.65 5.85
C SER A 161 11.32 -24.44 5.95
N LEU A 162 12.03 -25.32 6.66
CA LEU A 162 13.49 -25.26 6.81
C LEU A 162 14.22 -25.85 5.60
N SER A 163 15.29 -25.18 5.17
CA SER A 163 16.22 -25.66 4.15
C SER A 163 17.24 -26.67 4.72
N ALA A 164 17.97 -27.34 3.83
CA ALA A 164 19.05 -28.24 4.25
C ALA A 164 20.18 -27.50 4.96
N VAL A 165 20.44 -26.24 4.59
CA VAL A 165 21.47 -25.40 5.19
C VAL A 165 21.03 -24.96 6.58
N ASP A 166 19.75 -24.59 6.74
CA ASP A 166 19.19 -24.15 8.04
C ASP A 166 19.29 -25.26 9.08
N ILE A 167 18.98 -26.51 8.69
CA ILE A 167 19.13 -27.68 9.57
C ILE A 167 20.59 -27.88 9.99
N GLN A 168 21.54 -27.65 9.09
CA GLN A 168 22.96 -27.74 9.44
C GLN A 168 23.36 -26.61 10.41
N VAL A 169 22.87 -25.39 10.22
CA VAL A 169 23.14 -24.27 11.15
C VAL A 169 22.60 -24.59 12.54
N LEU A 170 21.35 -25.07 12.63
CA LEU A 170 20.73 -25.52 13.87
C LEU A 170 21.50 -26.69 14.53
N ALA A 171 22.01 -27.62 13.72
CA ALA A 171 22.83 -28.72 14.22
C ALA A 171 24.19 -28.24 14.74
N LEU A 172 24.80 -27.25 14.07
CA LEU A 172 26.05 -26.65 14.50
C LEU A 172 25.87 -25.88 15.82
N THR A 173 24.77 -25.14 15.98
CA THR A 173 24.45 -24.47 17.25
C THR A 173 24.27 -25.47 18.38
N TYR A 174 23.53 -26.56 18.13
CA TYR A 174 23.34 -27.62 19.12
C TYR A 174 24.66 -28.30 19.49
N GLN A 175 25.52 -28.57 18.49
CA GLN A 175 26.82 -29.18 18.72
C GLN A 175 27.71 -28.30 19.59
N LEU A 176 27.79 -26.99 19.32
CA LEU A 176 28.58 -26.08 20.13
C LEU A 176 28.02 -25.97 21.55
N GLU A 177 26.70 -25.94 21.71
CA GLU A 177 26.08 -25.94 23.04
C GLU A 177 26.43 -27.22 23.82
N ALA A 178 26.38 -28.38 23.17
CA ALA A 178 26.77 -29.65 23.76
C ALA A 178 28.27 -29.71 24.14
N GLU A 179 29.15 -29.11 23.34
CA GLU A 179 30.60 -29.06 23.58
C GLU A 179 30.99 -28.12 24.74
N PHE A 180 30.36 -26.95 24.84
CA PHE A 180 30.78 -25.90 25.77
C PHE A 180 29.91 -25.80 27.04
N VAL A 181 28.60 -26.00 26.94
CA VAL A 181 27.65 -25.85 28.06
C VAL A 181 27.24 -27.20 28.62
N GLY A 182 26.89 -28.14 27.75
CA GLY A 182 26.27 -29.42 28.09
C GLY A 182 24.85 -29.54 27.51
N VAL A 183 24.21 -30.69 27.69
CA VAL A 183 22.88 -30.99 27.08
C VAL A 183 21.74 -31.12 28.10
N SER A 184 22.01 -30.92 29.40
CA SER A 184 21.02 -31.17 30.46
C SER A 184 19.86 -30.19 30.49
N HIS A 185 20.04 -28.96 30.01
CA HIS A 185 19.00 -27.93 29.92
C HIS A 185 18.21 -27.98 28.62
N LEU A 186 18.67 -28.75 27.63
CA LEU A 186 18.04 -28.83 26.32
C LEU A 186 16.83 -29.76 26.34
N LYS A 187 15.76 -29.33 25.68
CA LYS A 187 14.51 -30.10 25.61
C LYS A 187 14.57 -31.11 24.48
N GLN A 188 14.11 -32.34 24.73
CA GLN A 188 14.01 -33.40 23.70
C GLN A 188 12.66 -33.43 22.98
N GLU A 189 11.64 -32.87 23.61
CA GLU A 189 10.30 -32.76 23.04
C GLU A 189 9.79 -31.31 23.16
N PRO A 190 9.08 -30.82 22.14
CA PRO A 190 8.53 -29.47 22.17
C PRO A 190 7.37 -29.37 23.16
N GLU A 191 7.19 -28.17 23.73
CA GLU A 191 6.09 -27.88 24.63
C GLU A 191 4.73 -27.89 23.92
N LYS A 192 3.66 -28.05 24.71
CA LYS A 192 2.31 -28.05 24.17
C LYS A 192 1.92 -26.65 23.69
N VAL A 193 1.32 -26.61 22.51
CA VAL A 193 0.78 -25.40 21.91
C VAL A 193 -0.43 -24.91 22.72
N THR A 194 -0.37 -23.67 23.19
CA THR A 194 -1.51 -23.02 23.81
C THR A 194 -2.27 -22.20 22.77
N VAL A 195 -3.59 -22.15 22.90
CA VAL A 195 -4.48 -21.57 21.90
C VAL A 195 -5.35 -20.53 22.56
N SER A 196 -5.26 -19.29 22.08
CA SER A 196 -6.16 -18.20 22.45
C SER A 196 -7.01 -17.80 21.25
N SER A 197 -8.14 -17.13 21.49
CA SER A 197 -8.97 -16.65 20.39
C SER A 197 -9.51 -15.24 20.63
N SER A 198 -9.30 -14.36 19.65
CA SER A 198 -9.72 -12.95 19.65
C SER A 198 -10.75 -12.68 18.56
N ILE A 199 -11.58 -11.65 18.71
CA ILE A 199 -12.49 -11.19 17.65
C ILE A 199 -11.77 -10.35 16.58
N GLN A 200 -10.53 -9.95 16.86
CA GLN A 200 -9.74 -9.08 16.01
C GLN A 200 -9.41 -9.73 14.66
N HIS A 201 -9.33 -8.91 13.60
CA HIS A 201 -9.04 -9.40 12.26
C HIS A 201 -7.52 -9.67 12.11
N PRO A 202 -7.08 -10.75 11.42
CA PRO A 202 -5.66 -11.06 11.25
C PRO A 202 -4.85 -9.99 10.48
N GLU A 203 -5.55 -9.18 9.67
CA GLU A 203 -4.95 -8.09 8.88
C GLU A 203 -4.98 -6.73 9.61
N THR A 204 -5.40 -6.69 10.88
CA THR A 204 -5.26 -5.45 11.66
C THR A 204 -3.77 -5.14 11.81
N PRO A 205 -3.31 -3.89 11.53
CA PRO A 205 -1.90 -3.52 11.56
C PRO A 205 -1.36 -3.37 12.98
N LEU A 206 -1.45 -4.44 13.77
CA LEU A 206 -0.81 -4.52 15.07
C LEU A 206 0.70 -4.69 14.87
N HIS A 207 1.49 -3.90 15.59
CA HIS A 207 2.96 -3.90 15.51
C HIS A 207 3.51 -3.42 14.16
N VAL A 208 2.73 -2.62 13.42
CA VAL A 208 3.22 -1.92 12.23
C VAL A 208 3.58 -0.50 12.64
N SER A 209 4.87 -0.19 12.65
CA SER A 209 5.36 1.13 13.03
C SER A 209 4.78 2.22 12.10
N GLY A 210 4.38 3.36 12.68
CA GLY A 210 3.74 4.46 11.96
C GLY A 210 2.22 4.32 11.80
N PHE A 211 1.62 3.19 12.19
CA PHE A 211 0.16 3.03 12.29
C PHE A 211 -0.26 3.18 13.75
N HIS A 212 -0.73 4.38 14.12
CA HIS A 212 -1.21 4.64 15.47
C HIS A 212 -2.65 4.12 15.65
N LEU A 213 -2.82 3.14 16.54
CA LEU A 213 -4.11 2.65 17.00
C LEU A 213 -4.34 3.19 18.42
N PRO A 214 -5.30 4.10 18.65
CA PRO A 214 -5.52 4.65 19.97
C PRO A 214 -5.99 3.55 20.92
N SER A 215 -5.19 3.28 21.95
CA SER A 215 -5.58 2.42 23.06
C SER A 215 -6.74 3.05 23.81
N LYS A 216 -7.76 2.28 24.20
CA LYS A 216 -8.61 2.72 25.32
C LYS A 216 -7.71 2.85 26.56
N PRO A 217 -7.90 3.89 27.41
CA PRO A 217 -7.11 4.02 28.62
C PRO A 217 -7.28 2.75 29.45
N LYS A 218 -6.16 2.09 29.78
CA LYS A 218 -6.16 1.03 30.79
C LYS A 218 -6.48 1.69 32.13
N PRO A 219 -7.40 1.13 32.95
CA PRO A 219 -7.58 1.64 34.30
C PRO A 219 -6.27 1.46 35.05
N SER A 220 -5.82 2.53 35.70
CA SER A 220 -4.73 2.48 36.67
C SER A 220 -5.07 1.45 37.74
N HIS A 221 -4.08 0.65 38.11
CA HIS A 221 -4.12 -0.21 39.27
C HIS A 221 -4.28 0.68 40.52
N GLU A 222 -5.49 0.80 41.06
CA GLU A 222 -5.70 1.39 42.39
C GLU A 222 -5.71 0.28 43.44
N THR A 223 -4.83 0.47 44.42
CA THR A 223 -4.78 -0.23 45.69
C THR A 223 -6.05 0.00 46.50
N VAL A 224 -6.47 -1.09 47.14
CA VAL A 224 -7.57 -1.22 48.09
C VAL A 224 -7.49 -0.20 49.24
N ASP A 225 -8.56 0.54 49.50
CA ASP A 225 -9.09 0.71 50.86
C ASP A 225 -10.62 0.97 50.87
N CYS A 226 -11.23 0.68 52.01
CA CYS A 226 -12.59 0.21 52.21
C CYS A 226 -13.44 1.26 52.95
N GLY A 227 -14.74 1.42 52.62
CA GLY A 227 -15.70 2.14 53.47
C GLY A 227 -17.07 2.38 52.83
N HIS A 228 -18.14 1.88 53.45
CA HIS A 228 -19.57 1.88 53.03
C HIS A 228 -20.33 3.21 53.36
N PRO A 229 -21.69 3.33 53.26
CA PRO A 229 -22.52 3.41 52.04
C PRO A 229 -23.62 4.53 52.09
N ALA A 230 -24.28 4.74 50.93
CA ALA A 230 -25.68 5.18 50.71
C ALA A 230 -26.21 6.55 51.22
N ASP A 231 -26.61 7.42 50.29
CA ASP A 231 -28.01 7.89 50.10
C ASP A 231 -28.14 8.65 48.75
N GLY A 232 -29.23 8.40 47.99
CA GLY A 232 -29.49 8.95 46.64
C GLY A 232 -30.18 10.34 46.64
N PRO A 233 -30.94 10.74 45.60
CA PRO A 233 -31.11 10.20 44.25
C PRO A 233 -30.83 11.23 43.11
N GLU A 234 -31.07 10.75 41.90
CA GLU A 234 -31.04 11.39 40.58
C GLU A 234 -31.68 12.78 40.49
N ASP A 235 -30.97 13.71 39.85
CA ASP A 235 -31.57 14.79 39.05
C ASP A 235 -30.78 14.91 37.74
N LEU A 236 -31.40 14.40 36.67
CA LEU A 236 -31.00 14.59 35.28
C LEU A 236 -31.53 15.94 34.79
N GLU A 237 -30.72 17.00 34.94
CA GLU A 237 -30.91 18.22 34.15
C GLU A 237 -30.01 18.22 32.92
N PHE A 238 -30.64 17.80 31.84
CA PHE A 238 -30.28 18.11 30.47
C PHE A 238 -30.54 19.60 30.22
N SER A 239 -29.50 20.44 30.08
CA SER A 239 -29.55 21.56 29.13
C SER A 239 -28.17 22.16 28.79
N SER A 240 -27.97 22.28 27.48
CA SER A 240 -27.18 23.27 26.75
C SER A 240 -25.69 23.46 27.09
N PHE A 241 -24.84 22.96 26.19
CA PHE A 241 -23.64 23.72 25.80
C PHE A 241 -23.64 23.97 24.29
N LEU A 242 -24.09 25.17 23.96
CA LEU A 242 -23.83 25.89 22.72
C LEU A 242 -22.34 26.26 22.67
N PHE A 243 -21.69 26.06 21.52
CA PHE A 243 -20.68 27.04 21.10
C PHE A 243 -20.86 27.34 19.62
N TRP A 244 -21.59 28.43 19.37
CA TRP A 244 -21.47 29.23 18.16
C TRP A 244 -20.09 29.89 18.18
N ARG A 245 -19.38 29.85 17.06
CA ARG A 245 -18.17 30.68 16.86
C ARG A 245 -18.59 32.15 16.86
N ASN A 246 -17.91 32.98 17.66
CA ASN A 246 -17.95 34.43 17.46
C ASN A 246 -17.36 34.78 16.08
N PRO A 247 -17.90 35.80 15.38
CA PRO A 247 -17.38 36.22 14.09
C PRO A 247 -15.96 36.78 14.25
N LEU A 248 -15.09 36.43 13.29
CA LEU A 248 -13.71 36.93 13.20
C LEU A 248 -13.71 38.47 13.11
N PRO A 249 -12.75 39.16 13.78
CA PRO A 249 -12.57 40.59 13.60
C PRO A 249 -12.13 40.94 12.17
N ASN A 250 -12.54 42.14 11.73
CA ASN A 250 -12.34 42.68 10.39
C ASN A 250 -10.84 42.99 10.13
N ILE A 251 -10.32 42.60 8.96
CA ILE A 251 -8.88 42.65 8.58
C ILE A 251 -8.38 44.08 8.30
N ASP A 252 -9.23 45.10 8.38
CA ASP A 252 -8.86 46.47 7.99
C ASP A 252 -7.99 47.21 9.02
N HIS A 253 -7.85 46.72 10.26
CA HIS A 253 -7.08 47.42 11.30
C HIS A 253 -5.60 47.01 11.42
N GLU A 254 -5.20 45.83 10.93
CA GLU A 254 -3.80 45.37 10.93
C GLU A 254 -3.00 45.85 9.70
N LEU A 255 -3.71 46.30 8.64
CA LEU A 255 -3.07 46.81 7.42
C LEU A 255 -2.68 48.30 7.50
N GLN A 256 -3.09 49.00 8.56
CA GLN A 256 -2.76 50.42 8.79
C GLN A 256 -1.61 50.63 9.78
N GLU A 257 -1.23 49.61 10.54
CA GLU A 257 -0.12 49.67 11.51
C GLU A 257 1.23 49.24 10.90
N LEU A 258 1.20 48.52 9.77
CA LEU A 258 2.40 48.12 9.00
C LEU A 258 2.91 49.19 8.02
N LEU A 259 2.29 50.37 7.96
CA LEU A 259 2.62 51.44 7.00
C LEU A 259 3.02 52.79 7.64
N SER A 260 3.16 52.87 8.97
CA SER A 260 3.66 54.08 9.64
C SER A 260 4.96 53.83 10.40
N ASP A 261 6.02 54.38 9.83
CA ASP A 261 7.18 54.99 10.46
C ASP A 261 8.44 54.18 10.82
N ARG A 262 9.48 54.52 10.04
CA ARG A 262 10.92 54.43 10.31
C ARG A 262 11.32 55.38 11.44
N ARG A 263 12.28 54.98 12.29
CA ARG A 263 13.45 55.72 12.88
C ARG A 263 13.95 54.96 14.14
N GLU A 264 15.25 54.61 14.21
CA GLU A 264 16.30 55.14 15.15
C GLU A 264 15.96 54.82 16.63
N GLU A 265 16.72 54.13 17.49
CA GLU A 265 18.14 54.13 17.95
C GLU A 265 18.32 52.93 18.93
N GLU A 266 19.46 52.21 18.95
CA GLU A 266 20.51 52.11 20.01
C GLU A 266 20.19 51.37 21.34
N GLU A 267 21.10 50.41 21.63
CA GLU A 267 21.63 49.83 22.91
C GLU A 267 20.77 49.71 24.19
N GLU A 268 20.74 48.50 24.78
CA GLU A 268 21.32 48.20 26.11
C GLU A 268 21.26 46.68 26.44
N GLU A 269 22.32 46.22 27.11
CA GLU A 269 22.51 44.87 27.69
C GLU A 269 21.64 44.69 28.94
N ASP A 270 21.19 43.46 29.23
CA ASP A 270 21.08 42.96 30.60
C ASP A 270 20.90 41.42 30.64
N GLU A 271 21.50 40.85 31.67
CA GLU A 271 21.90 39.45 31.88
C GLU A 271 20.75 38.51 32.32
N ASP A 272 20.90 37.24 31.91
CA ASP A 272 20.54 35.98 32.59
C ASP A 272 19.29 35.92 33.50
N GLU A 273 18.30 35.12 33.08
CA GLU A 273 17.61 34.21 34.00
C GLU A 273 17.20 32.91 33.27
N GLU A 274 17.77 31.81 33.73
CA GLU A 274 17.47 30.43 33.34
C GLU A 274 15.97 30.13 33.48
N ASN A 275 15.34 29.65 32.40
CA ASN A 275 14.16 28.79 32.52
C ASN A 275 14.33 27.61 31.56
N GLU A 276 14.81 26.51 32.11
CA GLU A 276 14.61 25.16 31.61
C GLU A 276 13.11 24.92 31.42
N PHE A 277 12.61 25.02 30.19
CA PHE A 277 11.36 24.39 29.82
C PHE A 277 11.63 22.92 29.50
N GLU A 278 11.60 22.10 30.55
CA GLU A 278 11.28 20.69 30.46
C GLU A 278 9.80 20.54 30.06
N ASP A 279 9.50 20.56 28.77
CA ASP A 279 8.21 20.04 28.28
C ASP A 279 8.29 18.50 28.23
N SER A 280 8.19 17.91 29.41
CA SER A 280 7.82 16.52 29.65
C SER A 280 6.30 16.38 29.53
N ASP A 281 5.80 16.37 28.30
CA ASP A 281 4.48 15.82 27.98
C ASP A 281 4.67 14.67 26.97
N ASP A 282 5.16 13.53 27.49
CA ASP A 282 5.12 12.24 26.83
C ASP A 282 3.68 11.70 26.80
N ASP A 283 2.87 12.28 25.90
CA ASP A 283 1.80 11.56 25.25
C ASP A 283 2.29 11.13 23.86
N GLY A 284 3.31 10.26 23.87
CA GLY A 284 4.04 9.73 22.73
C GLY A 284 3.18 9.01 21.70
N GLY A 285 2.65 9.77 20.74
CA GLY A 285 2.07 9.24 19.52
C GLY A 285 3.09 8.40 18.73
N GLY A 286 2.65 7.30 18.12
CA GLY A 286 3.50 6.33 17.39
C GLY A 286 4.06 6.83 16.06
N TRP A 287 4.74 7.98 16.07
CA TRP A 287 5.39 8.60 14.92
C TRP A 287 6.68 7.87 14.53
N ILE A 288 7.04 7.90 13.25
CA ILE A 288 8.38 7.53 12.79
C ILE A 288 9.23 8.80 12.74
N THR A 289 10.25 8.88 13.59
CA THR A 289 11.17 10.02 13.71
C THR A 289 12.59 9.60 13.31
N PRO A 290 13.48 10.55 12.96
CA PRO A 290 14.89 10.24 12.71
C PRO A 290 15.57 9.53 13.90
N SER A 291 15.11 9.79 15.13
CA SER A 291 15.64 9.16 16.34
C SER A 291 15.22 7.70 16.49
N ASN A 292 14.00 7.33 16.08
CA ASN A 292 13.46 5.98 16.26
C ASN A 292 13.58 5.07 15.02
N ILE A 293 13.98 5.58 13.84
CA ILE A 293 14.05 4.78 12.60
C ILE A 293 15.00 3.59 12.72
N LYS A 294 16.14 3.75 13.41
CA LYS A 294 17.10 2.67 13.64
C LYS A 294 16.53 1.64 14.62
N GLN A 295 15.86 2.11 15.67
CA GLN A 295 15.20 1.28 16.68
C GLN A 295 14.05 0.48 16.07
N ILE A 296 13.20 1.08 15.23
CA ILE A 296 12.08 0.40 14.54
C ILE A 296 12.55 -0.62 13.50
N GLN A 297 13.68 -0.38 12.85
CA GLN A 297 14.30 -1.40 11.98
C GLN A 297 14.79 -2.62 12.76
N GLN A 298 14.96 -2.48 14.07
CA GLN A 298 15.48 -3.49 15.00
C GLN A 298 14.36 -4.11 15.87
N GLU A 299 13.28 -3.38 16.17
CA GLU A 299 12.18 -3.80 17.04
C GLU A 299 11.10 -4.59 16.29
N LEU A 300 11.29 -5.92 16.29
CA LEU A 300 10.19 -6.89 16.24
C LEU A 300 10.26 -7.88 17.42
N GLU A 301 11.24 -7.74 18.30
CA GLU A 301 11.63 -8.75 19.29
C GLU A 301 11.91 -8.07 20.63
N GLN A 302 11.32 -8.60 21.71
CA GLN A 302 11.64 -8.13 23.06
C GLN A 302 13.00 -8.69 23.47
N CYS A 303 13.95 -7.79 23.68
CA CYS A 303 15.37 -8.09 23.73
C CYS A 303 15.99 -7.67 25.07
N ASP A 304 16.81 -8.55 25.66
CA ASP A 304 17.59 -8.27 26.87
C ASP A 304 19.09 -8.22 26.59
N ILE A 305 19.84 -7.55 27.46
CA ILE A 305 21.31 -7.64 27.46
C ILE A 305 21.70 -9.09 27.81
N PRO A 306 22.48 -9.79 26.96
CA PRO A 306 22.88 -11.16 27.23
C PRO A 306 23.81 -11.19 28.44
N LYS A 307 23.28 -11.57 29.60
CA LYS A 307 24.06 -11.88 30.80
C LYS A 307 24.24 -13.40 30.86
N ASP A 308 25.49 -13.86 30.86
CA ASP A 308 25.87 -15.28 31.02
C ASP A 308 25.55 -16.23 29.84
N VAL A 309 25.46 -15.71 28.61
CA VAL A 309 25.26 -16.53 27.40
C VAL A 309 26.60 -16.94 26.80
N ARG A 310 26.87 -18.25 26.71
CA ARG A 310 28.11 -18.80 26.13
C ARG A 310 28.01 -19.09 24.64
N VAL A 311 26.90 -19.70 24.19
CA VAL A 311 26.63 -19.97 22.78
C VAL A 311 25.33 -19.29 22.37
N GLY A 312 25.33 -18.65 21.20
CA GLY A 312 24.13 -18.06 20.62
C GLY A 312 24.10 -18.16 19.10
N CYS A 313 22.90 -18.20 18.53
CA CYS A 313 22.70 -18.15 17.08
C CYS A 313 22.15 -16.79 16.68
N VAL A 314 22.75 -16.14 15.69
CA VAL A 314 22.21 -14.93 15.07
C VAL A 314 21.46 -15.35 13.80
N THR A 315 20.13 -15.29 13.85
CA THR A 315 19.25 -15.59 12.72
C THR A 315 18.06 -14.62 12.71
N THR A 316 17.55 -14.35 11.51
CA THR A 316 16.35 -13.54 11.28
C THR A 316 15.16 -14.38 10.82
N ASP A 317 15.33 -15.68 10.62
CA ASP A 317 14.26 -16.56 10.16
C ASP A 317 13.46 -17.11 11.34
N PHE A 318 12.16 -16.80 11.36
CA PHE A 318 11.24 -17.23 12.42
C PHE A 318 11.19 -18.76 12.57
N ALA A 319 11.31 -19.53 11.48
CA ALA A 319 11.30 -21.00 11.57
C ALA A 319 12.49 -21.53 12.39
N MET A 320 13.68 -20.96 12.18
CA MET A 320 14.87 -21.28 12.97
C MET A 320 14.74 -20.80 14.42
N GLN A 321 14.27 -19.57 14.63
CA GLN A 321 14.06 -19.01 15.97
C GLN A 321 13.10 -19.87 16.80
N ASN A 322 11.98 -20.31 16.21
CA ASN A 322 11.00 -21.17 16.88
C ASN A 322 11.61 -22.50 17.32
N VAL A 323 12.37 -23.17 16.43
CA VAL A 323 13.04 -24.42 16.75
C VAL A 323 14.09 -24.22 17.85
N LEU A 324 14.92 -23.18 17.75
CA LEU A 324 15.95 -22.87 18.75
C LEU A 324 15.36 -22.62 20.14
N LEU A 325 14.35 -21.75 20.24
CA LEU A 325 13.66 -21.44 21.50
C LEU A 325 12.99 -22.69 22.10
N GLN A 326 12.34 -23.52 21.28
CA GLN A 326 11.73 -24.77 21.76
C GLN A 326 12.75 -25.82 22.20
N MET A 327 13.95 -25.84 21.61
CA MET A 327 15.06 -26.69 22.06
C MET A 327 15.73 -26.18 23.34
N GLY A 328 15.51 -24.91 23.70
CA GLY A 328 16.18 -24.23 24.82
C GLY A 328 17.54 -23.62 24.45
N LEU A 329 17.77 -23.35 23.16
CA LEU A 329 18.98 -22.69 22.66
C LEU A 329 18.77 -21.17 22.59
N HIS A 330 19.83 -20.42 22.91
CA HIS A 330 19.78 -18.96 22.90
C HIS A 330 19.84 -18.39 21.48
N VAL A 331 18.88 -17.53 21.16
CA VAL A 331 18.81 -16.78 19.90
C VAL A 331 19.19 -15.33 20.15
N LEU A 332 20.10 -14.82 19.34
CA LEU A 332 20.55 -13.43 19.39
C LEU A 332 19.96 -12.65 18.21
N ALA A 333 19.47 -11.45 18.49
CA ALA A 333 19.04 -10.49 17.50
C ALA A 333 20.24 -9.91 16.74
N VAL A 334 19.98 -9.15 15.67
CA VAL A 334 21.02 -8.53 14.81
C VAL A 334 21.94 -7.57 15.59
N ASN A 335 21.44 -6.97 16.67
CA ASN A 335 22.19 -6.09 17.57
C ASN A 335 22.94 -6.85 18.69
N GLY A 336 22.86 -8.18 18.72
CA GLY A 336 23.49 -9.03 19.73
C GLY A 336 22.71 -9.19 21.02
N MET A 337 21.50 -8.63 21.12
CA MET A 337 20.65 -8.81 22.29
C MET A 337 20.00 -10.20 22.29
N LEU A 338 19.71 -10.73 23.47
CA LEU A 338 19.05 -12.03 23.63
C LEU A 338 17.54 -11.87 23.41
N ILE A 339 16.96 -12.68 22.52
CA ILE A 339 15.52 -12.68 22.22
C ILE A 339 14.79 -13.52 23.28
N ARG A 340 13.83 -12.90 23.99
CA ARG A 340 12.96 -13.58 24.97
C ARG A 340 11.62 -13.99 24.40
N GLU A 341 11.01 -13.10 23.62
CA GLU A 341 9.75 -13.35 22.93
C GLU A 341 9.95 -13.12 21.43
N ALA A 342 9.66 -14.15 20.63
CA ALA A 342 9.57 -14.04 19.18
C ALA A 342 8.09 -14.05 18.76
N ARG A 343 7.59 -12.90 18.31
CA ARG A 343 6.23 -12.78 17.76
C ARG A 343 6.27 -12.69 16.25
N SER A 344 5.56 -13.57 15.58
CA SER A 344 5.43 -13.57 14.13
C SER A 344 4.07 -14.09 13.68
N TYR A 345 3.92 -14.32 12.39
CA TYR A 345 2.74 -14.92 11.79
C TYR A 345 3.12 -16.22 11.10
N ILE A 346 2.20 -17.18 11.13
CA ILE A 346 2.29 -18.42 10.35
C ILE A 346 1.01 -18.63 9.55
N LEU A 347 1.10 -19.46 8.52
CA LEU A 347 -0.04 -19.86 7.71
C LEU A 347 -0.57 -21.21 8.18
N ARG A 348 -1.84 -21.26 8.54
CA ARG A 348 -2.55 -22.50 8.91
C ARG A 348 -3.62 -22.84 7.89
N CYS A 349 -3.64 -24.08 7.44
CA CYS A 349 -4.71 -24.61 6.61
C CYS A 349 -5.97 -24.83 7.46
N HIS A 350 -7.09 -24.22 7.10
CA HIS A 350 -8.36 -24.47 7.81
C HIS A 350 -9.04 -25.80 7.43
N GLY A 351 -8.55 -26.49 6.39
CA GLY A 351 -9.08 -27.79 5.96
C GLY A 351 -8.38 -28.99 6.58
N CYS A 352 -7.05 -29.06 6.48
CA CYS A 352 -6.26 -30.18 7.04
C CYS A 352 -5.48 -29.80 8.32
N PHE A 353 -5.62 -28.57 8.80
CA PHE A 353 -5.04 -28.05 10.04
C PHE A 353 -3.51 -28.01 10.13
N LYS A 354 -2.80 -28.44 9.08
CA LYS A 354 -1.35 -28.29 8.95
C LYS A 354 -0.96 -26.81 8.85
N THR A 355 0.11 -26.45 9.54
CA THR A 355 0.72 -25.12 9.57
C THR A 355 1.99 -25.08 8.73
N THR A 356 2.41 -23.88 8.36
CA THR A 356 3.70 -23.59 7.74
C THR A 356 4.11 -22.17 8.10
N SER A 357 5.40 -21.96 8.35
CA SER A 357 6.02 -20.66 8.63
C SER A 357 6.38 -19.88 7.36
N ASP A 358 6.32 -20.50 6.16
CA ASP A 358 6.56 -19.83 4.89
C ASP A 358 5.38 -18.92 4.50
N MET A 359 5.55 -17.60 4.69
CA MET A 359 4.54 -16.58 4.44
C MET A 359 4.25 -16.33 2.96
N ASN A 360 5.07 -16.85 2.03
CA ASN A 360 4.86 -16.71 0.59
C ASN A 360 3.95 -17.81 0.02
N ARG A 361 3.63 -18.84 0.80
CA ARG A 361 2.77 -19.94 0.34
C ARG A 361 1.32 -19.50 0.21
N VAL A 362 0.69 -19.95 -0.88
CA VAL A 362 -0.74 -19.76 -1.12
C VAL A 362 -1.51 -21.09 -1.03
N PHE A 363 -0.86 -22.19 -1.45
CA PHE A 363 -1.39 -23.55 -1.39
C PHE A 363 -0.82 -24.29 -0.19
N CYS A 364 -1.66 -25.10 0.45
CA CYS A 364 -1.24 -25.94 1.55
C CYS A 364 -0.36 -27.09 1.04
N GLY A 365 0.87 -27.20 1.54
CA GLY A 365 1.80 -28.26 1.13
C GLY A 365 1.37 -29.70 1.47
N HIS A 366 0.32 -29.88 2.28
CA HIS A 366 -0.22 -31.21 2.61
C HIS A 366 -1.43 -31.60 1.74
N CYS A 367 -2.45 -30.75 1.65
CA CYS A 367 -3.68 -31.07 0.92
C CYS A 367 -3.77 -30.44 -0.48
N GLY A 368 -2.79 -29.63 -0.88
CA GLY A 368 -2.76 -28.93 -2.18
C GLY A 368 -3.77 -27.79 -2.33
N ASN A 369 -4.76 -27.69 -1.43
CA ASN A 369 -5.80 -26.68 -1.52
C ASN A 369 -5.30 -25.29 -1.14
N ARG A 370 -5.90 -24.26 -1.76
CA ARG A 370 -5.65 -22.85 -1.47
C ARG A 370 -6.40 -22.36 -0.22
N THR A 371 -6.14 -23.00 0.91
CA THR A 371 -6.92 -22.87 2.16
C THR A 371 -6.11 -22.33 3.34
N LEU A 372 -4.93 -21.77 3.07
CA LEU A 372 -4.09 -21.14 4.10
C LEU A 372 -4.72 -19.85 4.65
N LYS A 373 -4.54 -19.63 5.94
CA LYS A 373 -5.01 -18.47 6.71
C LYS A 373 -3.91 -18.05 7.68
N LYS A 374 -3.67 -16.74 7.78
CA LYS A 374 -2.68 -16.14 8.66
C LYS A 374 -3.13 -16.21 10.11
N VAL A 375 -2.25 -16.66 10.99
CA VAL A 375 -2.45 -16.76 12.45
C VAL A 375 -1.22 -16.17 13.13
N ALA A 376 -1.43 -15.30 14.12
CA ALA A 376 -0.33 -14.75 14.90
C ALA A 376 0.16 -15.78 15.92
N VAL A 377 1.47 -15.86 16.09
CA VAL A 377 2.12 -16.77 17.02
C VAL A 377 3.16 -16.03 17.85
N THR A 378 3.24 -16.40 19.12
CA THR A 378 4.24 -15.95 20.07
C THR A 378 4.99 -17.18 20.57
N VAL A 379 6.32 -17.14 20.54
CA VAL A 379 7.21 -18.13 21.14
C VAL A 379 7.96 -17.45 22.26
N ASN A 380 7.85 -17.97 23.47
CA ASN A 380 8.60 -17.49 24.63
C ASN A 380 9.90 -18.29 24.80
N ASP A 381 10.80 -17.78 25.63
CA ASP A 381 12.09 -18.39 25.99
C ASP A 381 11.95 -19.72 26.74
N ASP A 382 10.83 -19.91 27.44
CA ASP A 382 10.44 -21.19 28.04
C ASP A 382 10.05 -22.24 26.99
N GLY A 383 10.04 -21.90 25.71
CA GLY A 383 9.66 -22.76 24.59
C GLY A 383 8.15 -22.93 24.41
N THR A 384 7.32 -22.18 25.15
CA THR A 384 5.86 -22.21 24.97
C THR A 384 5.44 -21.49 23.69
N LEU A 385 4.68 -22.21 22.86
CA LEU A 385 4.09 -21.65 21.63
C LEU A 385 2.64 -21.26 21.87
N HIS A 386 2.35 -19.96 21.76
CA HIS A 386 1.02 -19.37 21.88
C HIS A 386 0.47 -18.99 20.50
N MET A 387 -0.66 -19.58 20.10
CA MET A 387 -1.35 -19.25 18.84
C MET A 387 -2.59 -18.38 19.09
N HIS A 388 -2.68 -17.24 18.42
CA HIS A 388 -3.80 -16.30 18.54
C HIS A 388 -4.75 -16.42 17.35
N PHE A 389 -5.85 -17.15 17.52
CA PHE A 389 -6.85 -17.34 16.47
C PHE A 389 -7.83 -16.18 16.38
N SER A 390 -8.26 -15.87 15.15
CA SER A 390 -9.37 -14.94 14.93
C SER A 390 -10.70 -15.67 14.86
N ARG A 391 -11.66 -15.25 15.70
CA ARG A 391 -13.09 -15.63 15.63
C ARG A 391 -13.89 -14.73 14.70
N ASN A 392 -13.24 -13.82 13.98
CA ASN A 392 -13.93 -12.91 13.07
C ASN A 392 -14.59 -13.71 11.93
N PRO A 393 -15.93 -13.64 11.77
CA PRO A 393 -16.65 -14.41 10.73
C PRO A 393 -16.20 -14.09 9.30
N LYS A 394 -15.55 -12.94 9.06
CA LYS A 394 -15.03 -12.55 7.76
C LYS A 394 -13.84 -13.42 7.31
N VAL A 395 -13.10 -14.03 8.23
CA VAL A 395 -11.88 -14.81 7.94
C VAL A 395 -12.18 -16.15 7.27
N LEU A 396 -13.25 -16.81 7.72
CA LEU A 396 -13.72 -18.10 7.19
C LEU A 396 -15.09 -17.93 6.54
N ASN A 397 -15.14 -17.12 5.48
CA ASN A 397 -16.35 -16.90 4.70
C ASN A 397 -16.28 -17.67 3.36
N PRO A 398 -17.25 -18.55 3.04
CA PRO A 398 -17.26 -19.30 1.78
C PRO A 398 -17.65 -18.47 0.54
N ARG A 399 -18.02 -17.19 0.70
CA ARG A 399 -18.39 -16.31 -0.43
C ARG A 399 -17.19 -16.07 -1.36
N GLY A 400 -17.46 -16.01 -2.67
CA GLY A 400 -16.44 -15.77 -3.71
C GLY A 400 -15.56 -16.99 -4.05
N LEU A 401 -15.74 -18.13 -3.40
CA LEU A 401 -14.92 -19.34 -3.65
C LEU A 401 -15.47 -20.23 -4.78
N ARG A 402 -16.79 -20.26 -5.00
CA ARG A 402 -17.43 -21.08 -6.04
C ARG A 402 -17.89 -20.21 -7.21
N TYR A 403 -17.28 -20.41 -8.38
CA TYR A 403 -17.62 -19.72 -9.64
C TYR A 403 -17.30 -20.60 -10.86
N SER A 404 -17.88 -20.28 -12.01
CA SER A 404 -17.62 -21.01 -13.26
C SER A 404 -16.20 -20.73 -13.76
N LEU A 405 -15.42 -21.79 -13.95
CA LEU A 405 -14.09 -21.68 -14.55
C LEU A 405 -14.17 -21.73 -16.09
N PRO A 406 -13.32 -20.96 -16.80
CA PRO A 406 -13.22 -21.10 -18.24
C PRO A 406 -12.73 -22.50 -18.63
N ALA A 407 -13.07 -22.94 -19.84
CA ALA A 407 -12.53 -24.19 -20.38
C ALA A 407 -10.98 -24.13 -20.43
N PRO A 408 -10.27 -25.21 -20.08
CA PRO A 408 -8.82 -25.23 -20.07
C PRO A 408 -8.28 -25.01 -21.49
N LYS A 409 -7.35 -24.06 -21.64
CA LYS A 409 -6.70 -23.75 -22.92
C LYS A 409 -5.21 -24.06 -22.84
N GLY A 410 -4.67 -24.56 -23.95
CA GLY A 410 -3.23 -24.78 -24.14
C GLY A 410 -2.64 -23.80 -25.17
N GLY A 411 -1.32 -23.82 -25.31
CA GLY A 411 -0.59 -23.00 -26.28
C GLY A 411 0.37 -22.00 -25.64
N LYS A 412 1.14 -21.30 -26.47
CA LYS A 412 2.22 -20.39 -26.03
C LYS A 412 1.71 -19.16 -25.26
N TYR A 413 0.43 -18.79 -25.46
CA TYR A 413 -0.18 -17.58 -24.90
C TYR A 413 -1.38 -17.89 -23.97
N ALA A 414 -1.59 -19.17 -23.62
CA ALA A 414 -2.72 -19.54 -22.78
C ALA A 414 -2.43 -19.16 -21.31
N VAL A 415 -3.37 -18.47 -20.67
CA VAL A 415 -3.32 -18.12 -19.25
C VAL A 415 -4.57 -18.69 -18.59
N ASN A 416 -4.41 -19.83 -17.91
CA ASN A 416 -5.47 -20.46 -17.12
C ASN A 416 -5.43 -19.92 -15.68
N PRO A 417 -6.56 -19.88 -14.95
CA PRO A 417 -6.58 -19.57 -13.52
C PRO A 417 -5.62 -20.48 -12.74
N HIS A 418 -4.95 -19.95 -11.71
CA HIS A 418 -3.97 -20.68 -10.89
C HIS A 418 -4.69 -21.51 -9.81
N LEU A 419 -4.70 -22.84 -9.97
CA LEU A 419 -5.46 -23.78 -9.13
C LEU A 419 -4.58 -24.71 -8.28
N THR A 420 -3.34 -24.99 -8.70
CA THR A 420 -2.38 -25.84 -7.95
C THR A 420 -0.99 -25.22 -7.95
N GLU A 421 -0.16 -25.54 -6.94
CA GLU A 421 1.19 -24.98 -6.79
C GLU A 421 2.15 -25.33 -7.94
N ASP A 422 1.96 -26.51 -8.53
CA ASP A 422 2.77 -27.08 -9.61
C ASP A 422 2.19 -26.76 -10.99
N GLN A 423 1.25 -25.82 -11.07
CA GLN A 423 0.60 -25.46 -12.32
C GLN A 423 1.61 -24.88 -13.32
N ARG A 424 1.65 -25.48 -14.51
CA ARG A 424 2.55 -25.06 -15.58
C ARG A 424 1.98 -23.85 -16.31
N PHE A 425 2.72 -22.75 -16.29
CA PHE A 425 2.44 -21.57 -17.09
C PHE A 425 3.38 -21.47 -18.29
N PRO A 426 2.89 -21.11 -19.49
CA PRO A 426 3.75 -20.74 -20.60
C PRO A 426 4.68 -19.59 -20.22
N GLN A 427 5.87 -19.55 -20.81
CA GLN A 427 6.84 -18.50 -20.50
C GLN A 427 6.45 -17.17 -21.14
N LEU A 428 5.73 -16.35 -20.38
CA LEU A 428 5.30 -15.00 -20.74
C LEU A 428 6.13 -13.96 -19.97
N ARG A 429 7.44 -13.94 -20.19
CA ARG A 429 8.37 -13.05 -19.48
C ARG A 429 8.38 -11.64 -20.05
N LEU A 430 8.68 -10.66 -19.20
CA LEU A 430 8.96 -9.29 -19.59
C LEU A 430 10.36 -9.14 -20.22
N SER A 431 10.50 -8.12 -21.08
CA SER A 431 11.81 -7.69 -21.58
C SER A 431 12.69 -7.14 -20.46
N HIS A 432 13.98 -6.89 -20.75
CA HIS A 432 14.85 -6.22 -19.78
C HIS A 432 14.37 -4.80 -19.47
N LYS A 433 14.01 -4.04 -20.52
CA LYS A 433 13.52 -2.66 -20.42
C LYS A 433 12.27 -2.55 -19.53
N ALA A 434 11.31 -3.47 -19.72
CA ALA A 434 10.08 -3.50 -18.92
C ALA A 434 10.30 -3.84 -17.43
N ARG A 435 11.44 -4.45 -17.07
CA ARG A 435 11.77 -4.81 -15.67
C ARG A 435 12.59 -3.73 -14.95
N GLN A 436 13.10 -2.74 -15.68
CA GLN A 436 13.88 -1.66 -15.10
C GLN A 436 12.96 -0.71 -14.33
N LYS A 437 13.31 -0.44 -13.07
CA LYS A 437 12.68 0.59 -12.24
C LYS A 437 13.66 1.75 -12.09
N THR A 438 13.15 2.97 -11.96
CA THR A 438 13.96 4.14 -11.65
C THR A 438 14.46 4.06 -10.22
N ASN A 439 15.78 4.10 -10.01
CA ASN A 439 16.37 4.30 -8.69
C ASN A 439 16.98 5.70 -8.61
N VAL A 440 16.29 6.61 -7.92
CA VAL A 440 16.67 8.02 -7.78
C VAL A 440 17.99 8.19 -7.01
N PHE A 441 18.31 7.24 -6.13
CA PHE A 441 19.51 7.29 -5.30
C PHE A 441 20.68 6.49 -5.88
N ALA A 442 20.55 5.99 -7.11
CA ALA A 442 21.65 5.33 -7.80
C ALA A 442 22.63 6.36 -8.38
N PRO A 443 23.95 6.09 -8.39
CA PRO A 443 24.96 7.06 -8.81
C PRO A 443 24.83 7.47 -10.29
N ASP A 444 24.24 6.62 -11.12
CA ASP A 444 23.96 6.86 -12.54
C ASP A 444 22.74 7.74 -12.78
N TYR A 445 21.94 8.05 -11.75
CA TYR A 445 20.74 8.87 -11.87
C TYR A 445 21.03 10.30 -12.33
N ILE A 446 22.11 10.92 -11.84
CA ILE A 446 22.50 12.31 -12.18
C ILE A 446 22.86 12.45 -13.66
N ALA A 447 23.44 11.40 -14.25
CA ALA A 447 23.81 11.38 -15.67
C ALA A 447 22.63 11.04 -16.59
N GLY A 448 21.45 10.75 -16.03
CA GLY A 448 20.26 10.38 -16.79
C GLY A 448 19.70 11.55 -17.60
N VAL A 449 19.51 11.33 -18.91
CA VAL A 449 18.80 12.29 -19.79
C VAL A 449 17.32 12.47 -19.40
N SER A 450 16.77 11.52 -18.66
CA SER A 450 15.40 11.51 -18.13
C SER A 450 15.45 11.08 -16.65
N PRO A 451 14.64 11.71 -15.77
CA PRO A 451 14.52 11.29 -14.38
C PRO A 451 13.75 9.98 -14.20
N PHE A 452 13.27 9.36 -15.29
CA PHE A 452 12.54 8.10 -15.24
C PHE A 452 13.10 7.08 -16.23
N ALA A 453 13.08 5.80 -15.83
CA ALA A 453 13.32 4.67 -16.70
C ALA A 453 12.29 4.64 -17.84
N GLU A 454 12.75 4.38 -19.05
CA GLU A 454 11.89 4.32 -20.23
C GLU A 454 11.01 3.07 -20.23
N ASN A 455 9.74 3.23 -20.61
CA ASN A 455 8.82 2.11 -20.77
C ASN A 455 9.15 1.27 -22.02
N ASP A 456 8.84 -0.02 -21.95
CA ASP A 456 8.90 -0.93 -23.09
C ASP A 456 7.56 -0.98 -23.83
N ILE A 457 7.54 -0.38 -25.02
CA ILE A 457 6.38 -0.38 -25.92
C ILE A 457 6.63 -1.16 -27.22
N SER A 458 7.87 -1.61 -27.45
CA SER A 458 8.29 -2.20 -28.73
C SER A 458 8.41 -3.72 -28.70
N SER A 459 8.59 -4.32 -27.53
CA SER A 459 8.74 -5.77 -27.43
C SER A 459 7.45 -6.51 -27.75
N ARG A 460 7.59 -7.76 -28.23
CA ARG A 460 6.45 -8.66 -28.43
C ARG A 460 5.67 -8.91 -27.13
N SER A 461 6.34 -8.91 -25.98
CA SER A 461 5.69 -9.02 -24.67
C SER A 461 4.80 -7.82 -24.34
N ALA A 462 5.19 -6.61 -24.76
CA ALA A 462 4.38 -5.41 -24.58
C ALA A 462 3.08 -5.47 -25.42
N THR A 463 3.17 -5.95 -26.67
CA THR A 463 1.99 -6.18 -27.52
C THR A 463 1.05 -7.23 -26.94
N LEU A 464 1.60 -8.29 -26.33
CA LEU A 464 0.82 -9.34 -25.68
C LEU A 464 0.21 -8.90 -24.34
N GLN A 465 0.52 -7.68 -23.88
CA GLN A 465 0.13 -7.16 -22.56
C GLN A 465 0.54 -8.12 -21.44
N ASN A 466 1.69 -8.77 -21.59
CA ASN A 466 2.27 -9.56 -20.50
C ASN A 466 2.60 -8.56 -19.38
N SER A 467 1.83 -8.54 -18.31
CA SER A 467 2.22 -7.85 -17.07
C SER A 467 2.98 -8.85 -16.19
N ALA A 468 4.11 -8.43 -15.60
CA ALA A 468 4.89 -9.29 -14.71
C ALA A 468 4.14 -9.74 -13.43
N GLU A 469 2.93 -9.23 -13.19
CA GLU A 469 2.17 -9.44 -11.95
C GLU A 469 0.75 -9.99 -12.18
N SER A 470 0.43 -10.54 -13.35
CA SER A 470 -0.91 -11.14 -13.58
C SER A 470 -1.07 -12.57 -13.05
N SER A 471 -0.36 -12.97 -12.00
CA SER A 471 -0.73 -14.15 -11.20
C SER A 471 -1.72 -13.84 -10.08
N TRP A 472 -2.13 -12.58 -9.92
CA TRP A 472 -3.20 -12.17 -9.01
C TRP A 472 -3.97 -10.95 -9.54
N GLN A 473 -4.93 -11.16 -10.45
CA GLN A 473 -6.06 -10.26 -10.72
C GLN A 473 -7.09 -10.98 -11.62
N PRO A 474 -8.41 -10.88 -11.36
CA PRO A 474 -9.42 -11.43 -12.25
C PRO A 474 -9.39 -10.70 -13.59
N ALA A 475 -9.46 -11.47 -14.68
CA ALA A 475 -9.29 -11.02 -16.07
C ALA A 475 -9.99 -9.68 -16.39
N ALA A 476 -9.18 -8.66 -16.69
CA ALA A 476 -9.62 -7.50 -17.46
C ALA A 476 -9.90 -7.94 -18.90
N GLN A 477 -11.03 -7.49 -19.45
CA GLN A 477 -11.39 -7.76 -20.85
C GLN A 477 -10.52 -6.93 -21.80
N PRO A 478 -10.20 -7.43 -23.01
CA PRO A 478 -9.34 -6.72 -23.93
C PRO A 478 -10.03 -5.45 -24.45
N VAL A 479 -9.35 -4.31 -24.31
CA VAL A 479 -9.75 -3.04 -24.91
C VAL A 479 -9.55 -3.15 -26.42
N SER A 480 -10.63 -3.08 -27.19
CA SER A 480 -10.58 -3.06 -28.65
C SER A 480 -9.94 -1.77 -29.14
N ILE A 481 -8.78 -1.87 -29.79
CA ILE A 481 -8.19 -0.80 -30.60
C ILE A 481 -8.98 -0.74 -31.91
N TRP A 482 -9.62 0.39 -32.20
CA TRP A 482 -10.26 0.65 -33.49
C TRP A 482 -9.45 1.63 -34.33
N TYR A 483 -9.26 1.26 -35.60
CA TYR A 483 -8.79 2.11 -36.68
C TYR A 483 -9.82 3.19 -37.00
N TYR A 484 -9.32 4.41 -37.23
CA TYR A 484 -10.10 5.57 -37.66
C TYR A 484 -10.58 5.40 -39.10
N ASN A 485 -11.89 5.42 -39.31
CA ASN A 485 -12.48 5.83 -40.59
C ASN A 485 -13.29 7.10 -40.36
N SER A 486 -12.85 8.19 -40.98
CA SER A 486 -13.56 9.47 -41.00
C SER A 486 -14.87 9.34 -41.81
N PRO A 487 -16.04 9.80 -41.33
CA PRO A 487 -17.24 9.78 -42.14
C PRO A 487 -17.36 11.06 -42.98
N SER A 488 -17.50 10.87 -44.28
CA SER A 488 -18.09 11.84 -45.21
C SER A 488 -19.56 12.06 -44.87
N ALA A 489 -20.00 13.31 -44.99
CA ALA A 489 -21.35 13.77 -44.70
C ALA A 489 -22.42 13.14 -45.61
N SER A 490 -23.41 12.48 -45.01
CA SER A 490 -24.80 12.41 -45.51
C SER A 490 -25.74 12.01 -44.38
N GLY A 491 -26.86 12.73 -44.23
CA GLY A 491 -27.70 12.76 -43.03
C GLY A 491 -28.26 11.42 -42.53
N THR A 492 -28.07 11.18 -41.24
CA THR A 492 -28.73 10.15 -40.43
C THR A 492 -29.08 10.74 -39.06
N MET A 493 -30.24 10.40 -38.51
CA MET A 493 -30.73 10.93 -37.22
C MET A 493 -29.66 10.84 -36.12
N ALA A 494 -29.47 11.93 -35.37
CA ALA A 494 -28.45 12.02 -34.34
C ALA A 494 -28.63 10.95 -33.27
N VAL A 495 -27.67 10.02 -33.18
CA VAL A 495 -27.61 8.97 -32.15
C VAL A 495 -27.28 9.63 -30.81
N ARG A 496 -28.15 9.44 -29.80
CA ARG A 496 -27.92 9.95 -28.44
C ARG A 496 -26.87 9.12 -27.72
N ARG A 497 -26.09 9.76 -26.84
CA ARG A 497 -24.97 9.14 -26.13
C ARG A 497 -25.20 9.16 -24.63
N ALA A 498 -24.97 8.04 -23.95
CA ALA A 498 -25.05 7.94 -22.49
C ALA A 498 -23.71 7.53 -21.90
N LEU A 499 -23.38 8.06 -20.72
CA LEU A 499 -22.25 7.63 -19.90
C LEU A 499 -22.76 7.06 -18.58
N VAL A 500 -22.44 5.79 -18.31
CA VAL A 500 -22.78 5.13 -17.04
C VAL A 500 -21.52 5.01 -16.19
N ILE A 501 -21.48 5.71 -15.06
CA ILE A 501 -20.38 5.70 -14.10
C ILE A 501 -20.75 4.79 -12.94
N LEU A 502 -19.98 3.73 -12.71
CA LEU A 502 -20.21 2.75 -11.65
C LEU A 502 -19.13 2.86 -10.57
N ALA A 503 -19.54 2.97 -9.31
CA ALA A 503 -18.65 2.88 -8.15
C ALA A 503 -19.06 1.71 -7.23
N HIS A 504 -18.73 0.50 -7.64
CA HIS A 504 -18.85 -0.69 -6.80
C HIS A 504 -17.78 -1.73 -7.18
N GLU A 505 -17.14 -2.34 -6.18
CA GLU A 505 -16.02 -3.25 -6.35
C GLU A 505 -16.42 -4.63 -6.90
N GLU A 506 -17.59 -5.14 -6.50
CA GLU A 506 -18.08 -6.46 -6.90
C GLU A 506 -18.99 -6.47 -8.15
N LYS A 507 -18.66 -7.33 -9.13
CA LYS A 507 -19.52 -7.65 -10.29
C LYS A 507 -20.79 -8.41 -9.92
N THR A 508 -20.80 -9.06 -8.75
CA THR A 508 -21.98 -9.77 -8.23
C THR A 508 -22.93 -8.88 -7.45
N SER A 509 -22.63 -7.58 -7.32
CA SER A 509 -23.45 -6.63 -6.58
C SER A 509 -24.74 -6.30 -7.33
N PHE A 510 -25.76 -5.86 -6.58
CA PHE A 510 -26.98 -5.33 -7.20
C PHE A 510 -26.72 -4.01 -7.96
N ASN A 511 -25.72 -3.22 -7.54
CA ASN A 511 -25.28 -2.04 -8.27
C ASN A 511 -24.74 -2.38 -9.66
N TYR A 512 -23.92 -3.44 -9.77
CA TYR A 512 -23.46 -3.93 -11.07
C TYR A 512 -24.64 -4.42 -11.93
N ALA A 513 -25.61 -5.12 -11.35
CA ALA A 513 -26.82 -5.54 -12.07
C ALA A 513 -27.67 -4.36 -12.56
N MET A 514 -27.82 -3.29 -11.77
CA MET A 514 -28.49 -2.06 -12.17
C MET A 514 -27.75 -1.34 -13.31
N LYS A 515 -26.40 -1.34 -13.28
CA LYS A 515 -25.57 -0.82 -14.36
C LYS A 515 -25.78 -1.61 -15.66
N GLU A 516 -25.70 -2.94 -15.61
CA GLU A 516 -25.92 -3.80 -16.79
C GLU A 516 -27.32 -3.60 -17.36
N ALA A 517 -28.34 -3.56 -16.50
CA ALA A 517 -29.71 -3.30 -16.91
C ALA A 517 -29.86 -1.95 -17.63
N ALA A 518 -29.15 -0.91 -17.17
CA ALA A 518 -29.13 0.40 -17.82
C ALA A 518 -28.46 0.37 -19.19
N VAL A 519 -27.27 -0.26 -19.28
CA VAL A 519 -26.53 -0.39 -20.53
C VAL A 519 -27.36 -1.15 -21.58
N ASP A 520 -27.97 -2.27 -21.17
CA ASP A 520 -28.77 -3.12 -22.05
C ASP A 520 -29.96 -2.38 -22.66
N VAL A 521 -30.74 -1.67 -21.83
CA VAL A 521 -31.96 -1.01 -22.30
C VAL A 521 -31.65 0.23 -23.14
N LEU A 522 -30.64 1.01 -22.77
CA LEU A 522 -30.23 2.19 -23.53
C LEU A 522 -29.70 1.78 -24.91
N LYS A 523 -28.85 0.75 -25.00
CA LYS A 523 -28.42 0.18 -26.29
C LYS A 523 -29.59 -0.31 -27.13
N LYS A 524 -30.57 -1.00 -26.53
CA LYS A 524 -31.80 -1.43 -27.22
C LYS A 524 -32.64 -0.27 -27.75
N LYS A 525 -32.63 0.88 -27.09
CA LYS A 525 -33.30 2.12 -27.54
C LYS A 525 -32.46 2.94 -28.52
N GLY A 526 -31.33 2.41 -28.99
CA GLY A 526 -30.49 3.05 -29.99
C GLY A 526 -29.53 4.09 -29.44
N TRP A 527 -29.26 4.09 -28.14
CA TRP A 527 -28.21 4.93 -27.55
C TRP A 527 -26.84 4.30 -27.74
N GLU A 528 -25.84 5.13 -27.99
CA GLU A 528 -24.44 4.74 -27.78
C GLU A 528 -24.12 4.89 -26.29
N VAL A 529 -23.62 3.82 -25.66
CA VAL A 529 -23.40 3.80 -24.21
C VAL A 529 -21.93 3.58 -23.91
N ALA A 530 -21.32 4.56 -23.24
CA ALA A 530 -20.00 4.48 -22.66
C ALA A 530 -20.09 4.13 -21.16
N GLU A 531 -19.06 3.48 -20.64
CA GLU A 531 -19.00 3.07 -19.25
C GLU A 531 -17.72 3.58 -18.58
N SER A 532 -17.84 3.95 -17.31
CA SER A 532 -16.72 4.22 -16.40
C SER A 532 -16.92 3.43 -15.11
N ASP A 533 -16.52 2.16 -15.13
CA ASP A 533 -16.45 1.30 -13.94
C ASP A 533 -15.16 1.66 -13.17
N LEU A 534 -15.31 2.51 -12.16
CA LEU A 534 -14.19 3.16 -11.48
C LEU A 534 -13.26 2.14 -10.81
N TYR A 535 -13.82 1.06 -10.26
CA TYR A 535 -13.04 -0.01 -9.64
C TYR A 535 -12.37 -0.89 -10.70
N ALA A 536 -13.07 -1.26 -11.78
CA ALA A 536 -12.46 -2.06 -12.86
C ALA A 536 -11.35 -1.28 -13.61
N MET A 537 -11.47 0.04 -13.69
CA MET A 537 -10.45 0.94 -14.24
C MET A 537 -9.27 1.18 -13.30
N ASN A 538 -9.39 0.77 -12.03
CA ASN A 538 -8.43 1.10 -10.98
C ASN A 538 -8.20 2.63 -10.90
N PHE A 539 -9.29 3.40 -11.03
CA PHE A 539 -9.25 4.86 -11.12
C PHE A 539 -8.60 5.45 -9.87
N ASN A 540 -7.58 6.29 -10.05
CA ASN A 540 -6.96 7.02 -8.95
C ASN A 540 -7.91 8.12 -8.45
N PRO A 541 -8.42 8.07 -7.20
CA PRO A 541 -9.34 9.09 -6.72
C PRO A 541 -8.66 10.29 -6.06
N VAL A 542 -7.33 10.27 -5.91
CA VAL A 542 -6.60 11.29 -5.15
C VAL A 542 -6.13 12.41 -6.07
N ALA A 543 -6.75 13.58 -5.93
CA ALA A 543 -6.32 14.81 -6.59
C ALA A 543 -4.91 15.21 -6.13
N SER A 544 -3.99 15.43 -7.07
CA SER A 544 -2.60 15.78 -6.75
C SER A 544 -1.90 16.51 -7.88
N ARG A 545 -0.66 16.97 -7.61
CA ARG A 545 0.22 17.58 -8.62
C ARG A 545 0.45 16.70 -9.85
N LYS A 546 0.28 15.38 -9.72
CA LYS A 546 0.43 14.39 -10.80
C LYS A 546 -0.66 14.49 -11.86
N ASP A 547 -1.75 15.21 -11.57
CA ASP A 547 -2.84 15.44 -12.51
C ASP A 547 -2.48 16.47 -13.59
N VAL A 548 -1.35 17.17 -13.41
CA VAL A 548 -0.80 18.12 -14.36
C VAL A 548 0.54 17.60 -14.88
N THR A 549 0.64 17.44 -16.19
CA THR A 549 1.89 17.12 -16.88
C THR A 549 2.64 18.40 -17.26
N GLY A 550 3.96 18.33 -17.34
CA GLY A 550 4.81 19.46 -17.69
C GLY A 550 5.06 20.43 -16.53
N LYS A 551 5.37 21.69 -16.86
CA LYS A 551 5.74 22.71 -15.86
C LYS A 551 4.49 23.25 -15.16
N LEU A 552 4.56 23.32 -13.84
CA LEU A 552 3.60 24.03 -12.99
C LEU A 552 3.91 25.52 -13.02
N LYS A 553 2.89 26.35 -12.89
CA LYS A 553 3.04 27.82 -12.86
C LYS A 553 3.72 28.27 -11.57
N ASP A 554 3.26 27.77 -10.43
CA ASP A 554 3.84 28.05 -9.11
C ASP A 554 4.10 26.73 -8.36
N PRO A 555 5.31 26.15 -8.52
CA PRO A 555 5.63 24.90 -7.86
C PRO A 555 5.80 25.00 -6.34
N GLN A 556 6.07 26.19 -5.80
CA GLN A 556 6.33 26.39 -4.37
C GLN A 556 5.01 26.59 -3.61
N ASN A 557 4.04 27.28 -4.21
CA ASN A 557 2.69 27.44 -3.69
C ASN A 557 1.65 26.76 -4.61
N PHE A 558 1.64 25.43 -4.61
CA PHE A 558 0.77 24.67 -5.50
C PHE A 558 -0.71 24.83 -5.15
N GLN A 559 -1.48 25.43 -6.06
CA GLN A 559 -2.93 25.56 -5.95
C GLN A 559 -3.63 24.73 -7.02
N TYR A 560 -4.21 23.60 -6.60
CA TYR A 560 -4.78 22.59 -7.49
C TYR A 560 -5.79 23.16 -8.50
N ALA A 561 -6.72 24.01 -8.05
CA ALA A 561 -7.78 24.57 -8.89
C ALA A 561 -7.26 25.45 -10.04
N PHE A 562 -6.19 26.22 -9.80
CA PHE A 562 -5.61 27.11 -10.83
C PHE A 562 -4.66 26.37 -11.76
N GLU A 563 -3.84 25.47 -11.21
CA GLU A 563 -2.89 24.68 -11.99
C GLU A 563 -3.61 23.72 -12.95
N THR A 564 -4.66 23.04 -12.48
CA THR A 564 -5.47 22.15 -13.34
C THR A 564 -6.29 22.91 -14.38
N ALA A 565 -6.81 24.11 -14.06
CA ALA A 565 -7.47 24.98 -15.03
C ALA A 565 -6.52 25.40 -16.16
N LEU A 566 -5.28 25.78 -15.81
CA LEU A 566 -4.25 26.11 -16.80
C LEU A 566 -3.86 24.87 -17.61
N ALA A 567 -3.68 23.73 -16.95
CA ALA A 567 -3.35 22.47 -17.60
C ALA A 567 -4.46 22.02 -18.56
N HIS A 568 -5.73 22.24 -18.24
CA HIS A 568 -6.84 21.97 -19.17
C HIS A 568 -6.71 22.82 -20.43
N LYS A 569 -6.52 24.15 -20.28
CA LYS A 569 -6.37 25.08 -21.41
C LYS A 569 -5.18 24.75 -22.30
N GLU A 570 -4.10 24.26 -21.71
CA GLU A 570 -2.86 23.93 -22.43
C GLU A 570 -2.78 22.46 -22.88
N GLY A 571 -3.81 21.64 -22.62
CA GLY A 571 -3.82 20.23 -22.99
C GLY A 571 -2.81 19.36 -22.23
N ARG A 572 -2.51 19.74 -20.98
CA ARG A 572 -1.51 19.13 -20.11
C ARG A 572 -2.08 18.32 -18.94
N LEU A 573 -3.39 18.09 -18.88
CA LEU A 573 -3.97 17.22 -17.85
C LEU A 573 -3.50 15.77 -18.02
N SER A 574 -3.51 15.02 -16.91
CA SER A 574 -3.19 13.60 -16.91
C SER A 574 -4.07 12.82 -17.90
N PRO A 575 -3.53 11.84 -18.65
CA PRO A 575 -4.26 11.14 -19.71
C PRO A 575 -5.55 10.45 -19.25
N ASP A 576 -5.58 9.93 -18.01
CA ASP A 576 -6.77 9.30 -17.43
C ASP A 576 -7.90 10.31 -17.19
N ILE A 577 -7.58 11.52 -16.74
CA ILE A 577 -8.55 12.62 -16.61
C ILE A 577 -9.09 13.02 -17.99
N VAL A 578 -8.19 13.22 -18.97
CA VAL A 578 -8.58 13.60 -20.33
C VAL A 578 -9.49 12.54 -20.98
N ALA A 579 -9.26 11.25 -20.71
CA ALA A 579 -10.11 10.18 -21.21
C ALA A 579 -11.54 10.27 -20.65
N GLU A 580 -11.69 10.58 -19.36
CA GLU A 580 -13.01 10.75 -18.73
C GLU A 580 -13.70 12.04 -19.18
N GLN A 581 -12.96 13.14 -19.35
CA GLN A 581 -13.48 14.39 -19.90
C GLN A 581 -14.05 14.20 -21.31
N LYS A 582 -13.38 13.42 -22.16
CA LYS A 582 -13.90 13.10 -23.52
C LYS A 582 -15.21 12.32 -23.49
N LYS A 583 -15.36 11.38 -22.56
CA LYS A 583 -16.64 10.65 -22.38
C LYS A 583 -17.75 11.62 -21.96
N LEU A 584 -17.45 12.54 -21.06
CA LEU A 584 -18.39 13.58 -20.61
C LEU A 584 -18.80 14.54 -21.73
N GLU A 585 -17.85 14.99 -22.55
CA GLU A 585 -18.11 15.85 -23.71
C GLU A 585 -19.06 15.17 -24.70
N ALA A 586 -18.85 13.88 -24.95
CA ALA A 586 -19.70 13.08 -25.84
C ALA A 586 -21.09 12.82 -25.27
N ALA A 587 -21.22 12.54 -23.96
CA ALA A 587 -22.48 12.10 -23.38
C ALA A 587 -23.57 13.18 -23.36
N ASP A 588 -24.81 12.81 -23.70
CA ASP A 588 -26.01 13.61 -23.48
C ASP A 588 -26.63 13.32 -22.10
N LEU A 589 -26.56 12.04 -21.68
CA LEU A 589 -27.09 11.54 -20.40
C LEU A 589 -25.98 10.93 -19.55
N LEU A 590 -25.94 11.28 -18.26
CA LEU A 590 -25.03 10.67 -17.28
C LEU A 590 -25.84 9.91 -16.22
N ILE A 591 -25.42 8.68 -15.94
CA ILE A 591 -26.00 7.85 -14.88
C ILE A 591 -24.89 7.51 -13.89
N PHE A 592 -25.05 7.94 -12.63
CA PHE A 592 -24.14 7.61 -11.54
C PHE A 592 -24.72 6.46 -10.73
N GLN A 593 -24.16 5.26 -10.87
CA GLN A 593 -24.57 4.06 -10.14
C GLN A 593 -23.65 3.79 -8.95
N PHE A 594 -24.19 3.80 -7.73
CA PHE A 594 -23.38 3.58 -6.52
C PHE A 594 -24.20 3.10 -5.31
N PRO A 595 -23.59 2.40 -4.33
CA PRO A 595 -24.16 2.25 -3.01
C PRO A 595 -23.99 3.54 -2.19
N LEU A 596 -25.03 3.98 -1.47
CA LEU A 596 -24.95 5.12 -0.56
C LEU A 596 -24.04 4.77 0.62
N TYR A 597 -22.87 5.39 0.70
CA TYR A 597 -21.89 5.20 1.78
C TYR A 597 -21.77 6.49 2.57
N TRP A 598 -21.96 6.40 3.89
CA TRP A 598 -21.87 7.56 4.80
C TRP A 598 -22.65 8.78 4.29
N PHE A 599 -23.91 8.58 3.91
CA PHE A 599 -24.81 9.64 3.43
C PHE A 599 -24.30 10.37 2.16
N GLY A 600 -23.40 9.74 1.40
CA GLY A 600 -22.85 10.29 0.17
C GLY A 600 -22.43 9.22 -0.84
N VAL A 601 -21.67 9.67 -1.85
CA VAL A 601 -21.08 8.80 -2.86
C VAL A 601 -19.84 8.07 -2.30
N PRO A 602 -19.49 6.87 -2.80
CA PRO A 602 -18.22 6.23 -2.47
C PRO A 602 -17.02 7.15 -2.73
N ALA A 603 -15.97 7.04 -1.91
CA ALA A 603 -14.78 7.89 -2.01
C ALA A 603 -14.16 7.89 -3.41
N ILE A 604 -14.17 6.75 -4.12
CA ILE A 604 -13.65 6.65 -5.48
C ILE A 604 -14.44 7.53 -6.48
N MET A 605 -15.76 7.64 -6.29
CA MET A 605 -16.62 8.51 -7.11
C MET A 605 -16.45 9.97 -6.72
N LYS A 606 -16.28 10.27 -5.42
CA LYS A 606 -15.96 11.63 -4.98
C LYS A 606 -14.65 12.12 -5.61
N GLY A 607 -13.62 11.29 -5.59
CA GLY A 607 -12.33 11.58 -6.24
C GLY A 607 -12.43 11.70 -7.76
N TRP A 608 -13.33 10.94 -8.39
CA TRP A 608 -13.64 11.11 -9.82
C TRP A 608 -14.22 12.50 -10.11
N PHE A 609 -15.17 12.99 -9.30
CA PHE A 609 -15.65 14.36 -9.44
C PHE A 609 -14.51 15.38 -9.27
N GLU A 610 -13.71 15.26 -8.21
CA GLU A 610 -12.61 16.19 -7.90
C GLU A 610 -11.54 16.28 -9.00
N ARG A 611 -11.20 15.13 -9.61
CA ARG A 611 -10.16 15.07 -10.66
C ARG A 611 -10.70 15.41 -12.05
N VAL A 612 -11.94 15.03 -12.37
CA VAL A 612 -12.50 15.18 -13.73
C VAL A 612 -13.23 16.51 -13.91
N PHE A 613 -13.94 17.01 -12.89
CA PHE A 613 -14.68 18.28 -12.98
C PHE A 613 -13.75 19.48 -12.72
N VAL A 614 -12.75 19.61 -13.60
CA VAL A 614 -11.77 20.69 -13.57
C VAL A 614 -12.43 22.02 -13.92
N ARG A 615 -11.99 23.10 -13.27
CA ARG A 615 -12.41 24.47 -13.60
C ARG A 615 -12.10 24.78 -15.07
N GLU A 616 -12.94 25.58 -15.71
CA GLU A 616 -12.92 25.91 -17.16
C GLU A 616 -13.40 24.76 -18.06
N PHE A 617 -13.36 23.51 -17.61
CA PHE A 617 -13.98 22.37 -18.28
C PHE A 617 -15.43 22.17 -17.82
N ALA A 618 -15.63 21.87 -16.53
CA ALA A 618 -16.92 21.51 -15.97
C ALA A 618 -17.67 22.68 -15.36
N TYR A 619 -16.97 23.72 -14.92
CA TYR A 619 -17.59 24.91 -14.32
C TYR A 619 -16.73 26.16 -14.50
N THR A 620 -17.37 27.33 -14.45
CA THR A 620 -16.70 28.63 -14.26
C THR A 620 -17.52 29.47 -13.29
N TYR A 621 -16.87 30.40 -12.57
CA TYR A 621 -17.59 31.32 -11.68
C TYR A 621 -18.45 32.34 -12.43
N ALA A 622 -18.15 32.61 -13.71
CA ALA A 622 -18.96 33.50 -14.53
C ALA A 622 -20.27 32.84 -15.00
N THR A 623 -20.27 31.51 -15.12
CA THR A 623 -21.41 30.72 -15.63
C THR A 623 -21.71 29.57 -14.69
N MET A 624 -22.07 29.88 -13.44
CA MET A 624 -22.45 28.87 -12.44
C MET A 624 -23.87 28.36 -12.70
N TYR A 625 -24.17 27.17 -12.18
CA TYR A 625 -25.51 26.59 -12.17
C TYR A 625 -26.13 26.44 -13.57
N ASP A 626 -27.37 26.88 -13.79
CA ASP A 626 -28.13 26.79 -15.05
C ASP A 626 -27.41 27.35 -16.30
N HIS A 627 -26.39 28.20 -16.13
CA HIS A 627 -25.54 28.69 -17.22
C HIS A 627 -24.27 27.86 -17.47
N GLY A 628 -24.01 26.83 -16.66
CA GLY A 628 -22.81 25.99 -16.70
C GLY A 628 -22.57 25.26 -18.02
N PRO A 629 -21.32 24.78 -18.24
CA PRO A 629 -20.92 24.08 -19.47
C PRO A 629 -21.81 22.89 -19.83
N PHE A 630 -22.41 22.23 -18.84
CA PHE A 630 -23.22 21.03 -19.04
C PHE A 630 -24.74 21.27 -19.06
N ARG A 631 -25.19 22.53 -19.28
CA ARG A 631 -26.63 22.91 -19.36
C ARG A 631 -27.50 22.14 -20.35
N ASN A 632 -26.88 21.56 -21.38
CA ASN A 632 -27.57 20.76 -22.40
C ASN A 632 -27.55 19.25 -22.11
N LYS A 633 -26.97 18.84 -20.98
CA LYS A 633 -26.82 17.43 -20.58
C LYS A 633 -27.73 17.13 -19.38
N LYS A 634 -28.21 15.89 -19.31
CA LYS A 634 -29.02 15.39 -18.18
C LYS A 634 -28.19 14.47 -17.30
N ALA A 635 -28.37 14.55 -15.98
CA ALA A 635 -27.67 13.69 -15.03
C ALA A 635 -28.65 13.05 -14.05
N LEU A 636 -28.36 11.81 -13.65
CA LEU A 636 -29.20 11.01 -12.77
C LEU A 636 -28.35 10.25 -11.75
N LEU A 637 -28.73 10.33 -10.48
CA LEU A 637 -28.20 9.46 -9.43
C LEU A 637 -29.05 8.19 -9.34
N SER A 638 -28.44 7.03 -9.47
CA SER A 638 -29.06 5.72 -9.23
C SER A 638 -28.30 5.03 -8.10
N PHE A 639 -28.93 4.85 -6.94
CA PHE A 639 -28.22 4.35 -5.78
C PHE A 639 -29.02 3.40 -4.91
N THR A 640 -28.30 2.52 -4.21
CA THR A 640 -28.86 1.55 -3.27
C THR A 640 -28.54 1.95 -1.84
N THR A 641 -29.46 1.75 -0.91
CA THR A 641 -29.21 1.96 0.53
C THR A 641 -29.30 0.64 1.31
N GLY A 642 -28.69 0.60 2.50
CA GLY A 642 -28.90 -0.48 3.47
C GLY A 642 -30.18 -0.30 4.31
N SER A 643 -30.55 0.96 4.58
CA SER A 643 -31.69 1.33 5.42
C SER A 643 -33.01 1.36 4.63
N ASN A 644 -34.12 1.15 5.33
CA ASN A 644 -35.47 1.28 4.74
C ASN A 644 -35.80 2.74 4.39
N ASP A 645 -36.73 2.93 3.45
CA ASP A 645 -37.26 4.24 3.04
C ASP A 645 -37.79 5.05 4.25
N SER A 646 -38.54 4.41 5.14
CA SER A 646 -39.10 5.05 6.34
C SER A 646 -38.04 5.69 7.24
N MET A 647 -36.81 5.17 7.25
CA MET A 647 -35.71 5.73 8.05
C MET A 647 -35.22 7.07 7.50
N TYR A 648 -35.43 7.32 6.19
CA TYR A 648 -35.07 8.55 5.50
C TYR A 648 -36.25 9.51 5.28
N SER A 649 -37.39 9.22 5.92
CA SER A 649 -38.52 10.14 5.95
C SER A 649 -38.27 11.31 6.92
N VAL A 650 -39.12 12.34 6.88
CA VAL A 650 -39.03 13.50 7.79
C VAL A 650 -39.15 13.13 9.28
N THR A 651 -39.73 11.97 9.60
CA THR A 651 -39.83 11.42 10.96
C THR A 651 -38.84 10.27 11.20
N GLY A 652 -38.05 9.91 10.20
CA GLY A 652 -37.08 8.83 10.26
C GLY A 652 -35.79 9.24 10.98
N VAL A 653 -35.12 8.27 11.58
CA VAL A 653 -33.89 8.49 12.37
C VAL A 653 -32.74 9.09 11.56
N HIS A 654 -32.71 8.87 10.24
CA HIS A 654 -31.68 9.42 9.35
C HIS A 654 -32.02 10.81 8.83
N GLY A 655 -33.25 11.30 9.08
CA GLY A 655 -33.76 12.55 8.56
C GLY A 655 -34.12 12.49 7.07
N ASP A 656 -34.63 13.62 6.57
CA ASP A 656 -35.14 13.77 5.21
C ASP A 656 -34.04 13.54 4.15
N ILE A 657 -34.26 12.56 3.26
CA ILE A 657 -33.32 12.26 2.16
C ILE A 657 -33.09 13.44 1.22
N ASN A 658 -34.05 14.36 1.10
CA ASN A 658 -33.91 15.53 0.24
C ASN A 658 -32.73 16.42 0.71
N ILE A 659 -32.47 16.47 2.02
CA ILE A 659 -31.32 17.17 2.60
C ILE A 659 -30.01 16.46 2.26
N THR A 660 -30.01 15.12 2.34
CA THR A 660 -28.84 14.29 2.04
C THR A 660 -28.40 14.41 0.58
N LEU A 661 -29.37 14.51 -0.34
CA LEU A 661 -29.08 14.55 -1.77
C LEU A 661 -28.68 15.94 -2.30
N TRP A 662 -29.10 17.01 -1.60
CA TRP A 662 -28.86 18.39 -2.03
C TRP A 662 -27.39 18.71 -2.35
N PRO A 663 -26.38 18.35 -1.53
CA PRO A 663 -24.98 18.63 -1.84
C PRO A 663 -24.49 17.98 -3.14
N LEU A 664 -25.02 16.81 -3.49
CA LEU A 664 -24.63 16.06 -4.69
C LEU A 664 -25.35 16.62 -5.93
N GLN A 665 -26.67 16.74 -5.86
CA GLN A 665 -27.49 17.17 -6.98
C GLN A 665 -27.32 18.65 -7.28
N SER A 666 -27.34 19.51 -6.26
CA SER A 666 -27.15 20.96 -6.42
C SER A 666 -25.67 21.32 -6.53
N GLY A 667 -24.87 20.93 -5.52
CA GLY A 667 -23.49 21.39 -5.35
C GLY A 667 -22.48 20.81 -6.33
N ILE A 668 -22.71 19.61 -6.86
CA ILE A 668 -21.81 18.97 -7.85
C ILE A 668 -22.42 19.02 -9.25
N LEU A 669 -23.60 18.45 -9.43
CA LEU A 669 -24.18 18.28 -10.77
C LEU A 669 -24.76 19.59 -11.31
N HIS A 670 -25.72 20.18 -10.60
CA HIS A 670 -26.39 21.39 -11.07
C HIS A 670 -25.43 22.57 -11.15
N PHE A 671 -24.46 22.69 -10.24
CA PHE A 671 -23.39 23.70 -10.31
C PHE A 671 -22.62 23.70 -11.64
N CYS A 672 -22.40 22.52 -12.23
CA CYS A 672 -21.78 22.37 -13.56
C CYS A 672 -22.77 22.58 -14.73
N GLY A 673 -24.05 22.79 -14.42
CA GLY A 673 -25.14 23.04 -15.37
C GLY A 673 -26.04 21.85 -15.65
N PHE A 674 -25.79 20.66 -15.11
CA PHE A 674 -26.64 19.52 -15.44
C PHE A 674 -28.12 19.77 -15.12
N GLN A 675 -28.99 19.33 -16.03
CA GLN A 675 -30.39 19.11 -15.76
C GLN A 675 -30.52 17.81 -14.96
N VAL A 676 -30.69 17.92 -13.65
CA VAL A 676 -30.72 16.75 -12.77
C VAL A 676 -32.10 16.10 -12.77
N LEU A 677 -32.18 14.81 -13.08
CA LEU A 677 -33.42 14.03 -13.08
C LEU A 677 -33.73 13.44 -11.70
N GLU A 678 -34.97 12.98 -11.49
CA GLU A 678 -35.36 12.34 -10.22
C GLU A 678 -34.45 11.15 -9.89
N PRO A 679 -33.87 11.05 -8.69
CA PRO A 679 -32.96 9.96 -8.35
C PRO A 679 -33.68 8.60 -8.39
N GLN A 680 -32.97 7.57 -8.86
CA GLN A 680 -33.42 6.18 -8.75
C GLN A 680 -32.93 5.62 -7.41
N VAL A 681 -33.77 5.67 -6.38
CA VAL A 681 -33.42 5.19 -5.04
C VAL A 681 -33.95 3.77 -4.83
N VAL A 682 -33.06 2.86 -4.47
CA VAL A 682 -33.42 1.47 -4.11
C VAL A 682 -33.10 1.23 -2.64
N TYR A 683 -34.14 1.32 -1.82
CA TYR A 683 -34.01 1.18 -0.37
C TYR A 683 -33.81 -0.27 0.07
N SER A 684 -33.06 -0.45 1.17
CA SER A 684 -32.86 -1.70 1.90
C SER A 684 -32.62 -2.95 1.05
N ILE A 685 -31.80 -2.83 0.01
CA ILE A 685 -31.61 -3.87 -1.01
C ILE A 685 -31.15 -5.23 -0.45
N SER A 686 -30.46 -5.22 0.70
CA SER A 686 -30.03 -6.44 1.40
C SER A 686 -31.18 -7.27 1.97
N HIS A 687 -32.32 -6.64 2.23
CA HIS A 687 -33.53 -7.26 2.79
C HIS A 687 -34.58 -7.55 1.71
N THR A 688 -34.31 -7.22 0.44
CA THR A 688 -35.25 -7.39 -0.67
C THR A 688 -35.22 -8.82 -1.24
N PRO A 689 -36.37 -9.51 -1.33
CA PRO A 689 -36.45 -10.86 -1.92
C PRO A 689 -35.97 -10.92 -3.38
N PRO A 690 -35.50 -12.08 -3.87
CA PRO A 690 -35.00 -12.23 -5.25
C PRO A 690 -36.00 -11.80 -6.33
N ASP A 691 -37.29 -12.09 -6.18
CA ASP A 691 -38.30 -11.75 -7.19
C ASP A 691 -38.58 -10.25 -7.23
N THR A 692 -38.63 -9.59 -6.07
CA THR A 692 -38.72 -8.13 -5.98
C THR A 692 -37.47 -7.45 -6.55
N ARG A 693 -36.28 -8.02 -6.35
CA ARG A 693 -35.04 -7.53 -6.98
C ARG A 693 -35.10 -7.57 -8.51
N LYS A 694 -35.69 -8.61 -9.10
CA LYS A 694 -35.94 -8.67 -10.55
C LYS A 694 -36.93 -7.59 -10.98
N GLN A 695 -38.02 -7.39 -10.23
CA GLN A 695 -39.00 -6.34 -10.52
C GLN A 695 -38.39 -4.94 -10.48
N ILE A 696 -37.48 -4.68 -9.53
CA ILE A 696 -36.74 -3.41 -9.46
C ILE A 696 -35.90 -3.21 -10.72
N LEU A 697 -35.18 -4.24 -11.18
CA LEU A 697 -34.40 -4.16 -12.42
C LEU A 697 -35.29 -3.91 -13.66
N GLU A 698 -36.45 -4.56 -13.74
CA GLU A 698 -37.39 -4.34 -14.85
C GLU A 698 -38.05 -2.95 -14.79
N GLY A 699 -38.40 -2.46 -13.59
CA GLY A 699 -38.89 -1.09 -13.40
C GLY A 699 -37.86 -0.05 -13.79
N TRP A 700 -36.59 -0.30 -13.44
CA TRP A 700 -35.47 0.54 -13.84
C TRP A 700 -35.28 0.57 -15.36
N LYS A 701 -35.31 -0.58 -16.03
CA LYS A 701 -35.29 -0.65 -17.49
C LYS A 701 -36.44 0.13 -18.11
N LYS A 702 -37.67 -0.07 -17.62
CA LYS A 702 -38.87 0.60 -18.13
C LYS A 702 -38.76 2.11 -18.05
N ARG A 703 -38.24 2.65 -16.94
CA ARG A 703 -38.00 4.09 -16.78
C ARG A 703 -36.99 4.62 -17.81
N LEU A 704 -35.90 3.89 -18.01
CA LEU A 704 -34.85 4.26 -18.97
C LEU A 704 -35.30 4.31 -20.43
N GLU A 705 -36.43 3.70 -20.77
CA GLU A 705 -36.99 3.77 -22.11
C GLU A 705 -37.39 5.18 -22.54
N THR A 706 -37.82 6.02 -21.59
CA THR A 706 -38.33 7.39 -21.82
C THR A 706 -37.59 8.43 -20.98
N ILE A 707 -36.42 8.08 -20.42
CA ILE A 707 -35.68 8.91 -19.45
C ILE A 707 -35.34 10.31 -19.99
N TRP A 708 -35.12 10.43 -21.30
CA TRP A 708 -34.77 11.71 -21.90
C TRP A 708 -35.93 12.72 -21.90
N ASP A 709 -37.17 12.25 -21.85
CA ASP A 709 -38.36 13.09 -21.90
C ASP A 709 -38.84 13.50 -20.49
N GLU A 710 -38.22 12.96 -19.44
CA GLU A 710 -38.53 13.33 -18.06
C GLU A 710 -38.19 14.81 -17.80
N LYS A 711 -39.09 15.48 -17.05
CA LYS A 711 -38.83 16.81 -16.49
C LYS A 711 -37.74 16.70 -15.41
N PRO A 712 -36.74 17.59 -15.40
CA PRO A 712 -35.74 17.63 -14.34
C PRO A 712 -36.33 18.13 -13.02
N LEU A 713 -35.58 17.91 -11.94
CA LEU A 713 -35.79 18.52 -10.63
C LEU A 713 -35.71 20.05 -10.74
N TYR A 714 -36.37 20.73 -9.81
CA TYR A 714 -36.31 22.18 -9.73
C TYR A 714 -35.10 22.63 -8.91
N PHE A 715 -34.39 23.63 -9.42
CA PHE A 715 -33.40 24.41 -8.68
C PHE A 715 -33.71 25.88 -8.87
N THR A 716 -33.38 26.70 -7.87
CA THR A 716 -33.55 28.15 -7.95
C THR A 716 -32.69 28.70 -9.10
N PRO A 717 -33.29 29.33 -10.13
CA PRO A 717 -32.54 29.86 -11.27
C PRO A 717 -31.52 30.91 -10.84
N SER A 718 -30.37 30.95 -11.51
CA SER A 718 -29.30 31.89 -11.16
C SER A 718 -29.71 33.36 -11.41
N SER A 719 -30.71 33.59 -12.28
CA SER A 719 -31.30 34.90 -12.55
C SER A 719 -31.97 35.56 -11.34
N MET A 720 -32.29 34.78 -10.30
CA MET A 720 -32.85 35.28 -9.04
C MET A 720 -31.79 35.88 -8.10
N PHE A 721 -30.51 35.75 -8.43
CA PHE A 721 -29.38 36.20 -7.62
C PHE A 721 -28.61 37.34 -8.30
N ASP A 722 -27.96 38.16 -7.49
CA ASP A 722 -27.00 39.16 -7.96
C ASP A 722 -25.60 38.52 -8.03
N LEU A 723 -25.23 38.00 -9.21
CA LEU A 723 -24.00 37.21 -9.43
C LEU A 723 -22.73 38.07 -9.56
N ASN A 724 -22.45 38.89 -8.56
CA ASN A 724 -21.21 39.68 -8.48
C ASN A 724 -20.71 39.76 -7.03
N PHE A 725 -19.39 39.99 -6.89
CA PHE A 725 -18.73 40.04 -5.59
C PHE A 725 -19.24 41.19 -4.72
N GLN A 726 -19.58 42.35 -5.30
CA GLN A 726 -20.06 43.51 -4.56
C GLN A 726 -21.41 43.25 -3.88
N ALA A 727 -22.30 42.50 -4.54
CA ALA A 727 -23.58 42.09 -4.00
C ALA A 727 -23.50 40.80 -3.16
N GLY A 728 -22.35 40.14 -3.11
CA GLY A 728 -22.14 38.95 -2.28
C GLY A 728 -22.87 37.69 -2.77
N PHE A 729 -23.26 37.61 -4.05
CA PHE A 729 -23.97 36.45 -4.63
C PHE A 729 -25.29 36.10 -3.93
N VAL A 730 -25.98 37.09 -3.37
CA VAL A 730 -27.25 36.90 -2.65
C VAL A 730 -28.47 37.01 -3.58
N LEU A 731 -29.65 36.58 -3.10
CA LEU A 731 -30.91 36.79 -3.81
C LEU A 731 -31.17 38.28 -4.05
N LYS A 732 -31.69 38.63 -5.22
CA LYS A 732 -32.12 39.99 -5.53
C LYS A 732 -33.16 40.48 -4.53
N LYS A 733 -33.11 41.77 -4.17
CA LYS A 733 -34.04 42.37 -3.18
C LYS A 733 -35.51 42.17 -3.57
N GLU A 734 -35.84 42.36 -4.83
CA GLU A 734 -37.19 42.14 -5.39
C GLU A 734 -37.67 40.70 -5.17
N VAL A 735 -36.81 39.71 -5.41
CA VAL A 735 -37.13 38.29 -5.19
C VAL A 735 -37.30 37.99 -3.70
N GLN A 736 -36.46 38.57 -2.83
CA GLN A 736 -36.60 38.41 -1.39
C GLN A 736 -37.95 38.95 -0.89
N GLU A 737 -38.37 40.11 -1.37
CA GLU A 737 -39.65 40.74 -1.02
C GLU A 737 -40.85 39.93 -1.50
N GLU A 738 -40.82 39.42 -2.73
CA GLU A 738 -41.84 38.49 -3.22
C GLU A 738 -41.91 37.23 -2.36
N GLN A 739 -40.75 36.67 -2.02
CA GLN A 739 -40.70 35.45 -1.22
C GLN A 739 -41.22 35.67 0.20
N LYS A 740 -41.13 36.85 0.83
CA LYS A 740 -41.66 37.09 2.19
C LYS A 740 -43.13 36.66 2.36
N LYS A 741 -43.93 36.71 1.30
CA LYS A 741 -45.35 36.31 1.30
C LYS A 741 -45.56 34.78 1.26
N ASN A 742 -44.54 34.02 0.85
CA ASN A 742 -44.62 32.57 0.71
C ASN A 742 -44.25 31.85 2.01
N LYS A 743 -45.04 30.83 2.37
CA LYS A 743 -44.79 29.96 3.53
C LYS A 743 -43.77 28.86 3.27
N ILE A 744 -43.54 28.51 2.00
CA ILE A 744 -42.61 27.48 1.56
C ILE A 744 -41.39 28.18 0.95
N GLY A 745 -40.20 27.66 1.22
CA GLY A 745 -38.96 28.10 0.59
C GLY A 745 -38.89 27.74 -0.89
N LEU A 746 -37.78 28.09 -1.55
CA LEU A 746 -37.62 27.87 -2.98
C LEU A 746 -37.13 26.45 -3.31
N SER A 747 -36.24 25.90 -2.50
CA SER A 747 -35.66 24.55 -2.61
C SER A 747 -35.07 24.13 -1.25
N VAL A 748 -34.47 22.94 -1.15
CA VAL A 748 -33.77 22.49 0.08
C VAL A 748 -32.70 23.49 0.54
N GLY A 749 -31.74 23.86 -0.31
CA GLY A 749 -30.69 24.81 0.06
C GLY A 749 -31.12 26.28 0.06
N HIS A 750 -32.25 26.60 -0.57
CA HIS A 750 -32.84 27.94 -0.57
C HIS A 750 -34.17 27.95 0.18
N HIS A 751 -34.17 27.36 1.38
CA HIS A 751 -35.37 27.28 2.22
C HIS A 751 -35.72 28.62 2.89
N LEU A 752 -34.77 29.56 3.00
CA LEU A 752 -34.97 30.92 3.52
C LEU A 752 -35.52 30.95 4.97
N GLY A 753 -35.17 29.97 5.79
CA GLY A 753 -35.69 29.81 7.14
C GLY A 753 -37.14 29.31 7.20
N LYS A 754 -37.71 28.84 6.08
CA LYS A 754 -39.10 28.38 5.95
C LYS A 754 -39.18 26.88 5.73
N SER A 755 -40.39 26.35 5.61
CA SER A 755 -40.63 24.96 5.24
C SER A 755 -40.04 24.64 3.87
N ILE A 756 -39.35 23.51 3.77
CA ILE A 756 -38.79 23.00 2.52
C ILE A 756 -39.94 22.48 1.64
N PRO A 757 -39.92 22.72 0.30
CA PRO A 757 -40.88 22.10 -0.61
C PRO A 757 -40.81 20.57 -0.50
N ALA A 758 -41.97 19.91 -0.44
CA ALA A 758 -42.03 18.45 -0.36
C ALA A 758 -41.33 17.81 -1.57
N ASP A 759 -40.49 16.79 -1.30
CA ASP A 759 -39.81 15.98 -2.30
C ASP A 759 -38.93 16.76 -3.31
N ASP A 760 -38.48 17.97 -2.95
CA ASP A 760 -37.77 18.90 -3.85
C ASP A 760 -36.55 18.28 -4.59
N GLN A 761 -35.88 17.30 -3.98
CA GLN A 761 -34.70 16.62 -4.52
C GLN A 761 -34.97 15.17 -4.95
N THR A 762 -36.22 14.70 -4.82
CA THR A 762 -36.64 13.33 -5.14
C THR A 762 -37.76 13.25 -6.18
N LYS A 763 -38.50 14.35 -6.40
CA LYS A 763 -39.61 14.45 -7.37
C LYS A 763 -39.55 15.76 -8.16
N ALA A 764 -39.78 15.67 -9.47
CA ALA A 764 -39.94 16.86 -10.29
C ALA A 764 -41.27 17.55 -9.97
N ARG A 765 -41.31 18.88 -10.08
CA ARG A 765 -42.57 19.64 -9.92
C ARG A 765 -43.56 19.25 -11.02
N LYS A 766 -44.81 19.00 -10.63
CA LYS A 766 -45.90 18.63 -11.55
C LYS A 766 -46.15 19.71 -12.60
#